data_AF-A0A960FBT6-F1
#
_entry.id   AF-A0A960FBT6-F1
#
_cell.length_a   1.000
_cell.length_b   1.000
_cell.length_c   1.000
_cell.angle_alpha   90.00
_cell.angle_beta   90.00
_cell.angle_gamma   90.00
#
_symmetry.space_group_name_H-M   'P 1'
#
loop_
_entity.id
_entity.type
_entity.pdbx_description
1 polymer ?
#
loop_
_entity_poly.entity_id
_entity_poly.type
_entity_poly.pdbx_seq_one_letter_code
_entity_poly.pdbx_strand_id
1 'polypeptide(L)'
;MNEVHASPGAADGTGPIERSQGDHRIFAGRYRLLARRGRASDVALFEAADELHDRTVAVKIVHPDLCARPGFAERFHETMQQVASMRHPNLTEVLDVDTSTWGGRTVHYVVCENLTGGSLRDLHDRGRLLSPSQVVLVGLDACRGLDAAHRAGMVHGSLRPNALVFGDDGRLRVADLGLTALVADEWWDDPSGVDTETARYASPEQAQGVAPTAKSDVYSLALCLLESVTGSVPFVGDSAVSTLAQRVDRLLPVSADLGPLATVFGRAGLPDVDDRSTAAEFGRALHGTAEKLPRPAPLQLLSGAPVDAPAAPAAAAVPPAPPVAPTAAAVATVSPAEDVPAAAAATTPDAARSVAATTSAASSAASSAASSTASSTASSTSSDVVVPVAPAPAAPGGTGQTGQTGQTDDAHHTDDVEHPPTRRRRWPIVVVALLLVAALAAGATWWFTRTISHEVPALAGTPQAEALNTISEQQWDVVVVEEADDDVPAGVVIRTDPVAGTSLAEGEPLTLVVSTGPAPRTLPELAGLTVAEATEQLAALDLVLEETDRPFDDEVPVDAIVSWRVPDQPALVAGDTVLPGTTILVAVSAGPAPRVVPDLTGLPIDQVTAALDELALVLAPLPDEFHPTVPAGGVARQDPAPGTEVGKGASVSVAISLGPDLVAVPPLADLTVDQARAALEAAGLVLGAVNGDPAGINVLAQVGGVSIGGGAQFPRGTAIDLTFEVPAPPDTEATTDTTTA
;
A
#
# COMPACT_ATOMS: atom_id res chain seq x y z
N MET A 1 -32.17 54.20 24.23
CA MET A 1 -31.40 54.11 22.98
C MET A 1 -29.99 54.54 23.32
N ASN A 2 -29.16 53.68 23.92
CA ASN A 2 -28.56 52.47 23.34
C ASN A 2 -27.50 52.83 22.29
N GLU A 3 -26.42 53.44 22.76
CA GLU A 3 -25.10 53.13 22.21
C GLU A 3 -24.65 51.79 22.81
N VAL A 4 -24.02 50.94 22.02
CA VAL A 4 -23.45 49.66 22.46
C VAL A 4 -21.98 49.66 22.07
N HIS A 5 -21.09 49.64 23.07
CA HIS A 5 -19.68 49.35 22.81
C HIS A 5 -19.52 47.88 22.41
N ALA A 6 -18.85 47.66 21.28
CA ALA A 6 -18.26 46.37 20.94
C ALA A 6 -16.73 46.50 21.08
N SER A 7 -16.10 45.61 21.83
CA SER A 7 -14.65 45.57 21.99
C SER A 7 -13.95 45.15 20.68
N PRO A 8 -12.70 45.57 20.45
CA PRO A 8 -11.90 45.02 19.35
C PRO A 8 -11.59 43.54 19.62
N GLY A 9 -12.15 42.65 18.80
CA GLY A 9 -11.75 41.24 18.79
C GLY A 9 -10.35 41.08 18.21
N ALA A 10 -9.57 40.14 18.74
CA ALA A 10 -8.27 39.78 18.15
C ALA A 10 -8.48 39.15 16.77
N ALA A 11 -7.78 39.67 15.76
CA ALA A 11 -7.81 39.12 14.40
C ALA A 11 -6.82 37.96 14.30
N ASP A 12 -7.28 36.76 14.63
CA ASP A 12 -6.55 35.52 14.35
C ASP A 12 -6.38 35.36 12.82
N GLY A 13 -5.16 35.10 12.37
CA GLY A 13 -4.78 35.05 10.95
C GLY A 13 -5.30 33.82 10.18
N THR A 14 -6.01 32.92 10.86
CA THR A 14 -6.34 31.56 10.39
C THR A 14 -7.75 31.41 9.80
N GLY A 15 -8.49 32.51 9.61
CA GLY A 15 -9.85 32.53 9.06
C GLY A 15 -10.00 31.77 7.71
N PRO A 16 -11.17 31.15 7.45
CA PRO A 16 -11.35 30.22 6.35
C PRO A 16 -11.21 30.89 4.97
N ILE A 17 -10.67 30.14 4.00
CA ILE A 17 -10.56 30.57 2.61
C ILE A 17 -11.97 30.80 2.06
N GLU A 18 -12.35 32.07 1.85
CA GLU A 18 -13.62 32.42 1.23
C GLU A 18 -13.72 31.79 -0.17
N ARG A 19 -14.83 31.08 -0.41
CA ARG A 19 -15.21 30.60 -1.75
C ARG A 19 -15.73 31.76 -2.59
N SER A 20 -14.85 32.70 -2.94
CA SER A 20 -15.15 33.68 -3.99
C SER A 20 -15.29 32.94 -5.31
N GLN A 21 -16.51 32.93 -5.86
CA GLN A 21 -16.76 32.41 -7.20
C GLN A 21 -16.23 33.41 -8.24
N GLY A 22 -15.02 33.16 -8.72
CA GLY A 22 -14.48 33.79 -9.93
C GLY A 22 -14.12 35.27 -9.77
N ASP A 23 -13.02 35.56 -9.07
CA ASP A 23 -12.23 36.74 -9.38
C ASP A 23 -10.72 36.46 -9.23
N HIS A 24 -9.94 36.83 -10.24
CA HIS A 24 -8.52 36.45 -10.34
C HIS A 24 -7.63 37.48 -9.65
N ARG A 25 -7.26 37.22 -8.39
CA ARG A 25 -6.40 38.12 -7.62
C ARG A 25 -5.00 38.23 -8.25
N ILE A 26 -4.65 39.42 -8.73
CA ILE A 26 -3.29 39.79 -9.13
C ILE A 26 -2.45 40.05 -7.86
N PHE A 27 -1.41 39.25 -7.68
CA PHE A 27 -0.42 39.38 -6.62
C PHE A 27 0.82 40.13 -7.13
N ALA A 28 1.43 40.95 -6.27
CA ALA A 28 2.58 41.81 -6.59
C ALA A 28 2.44 42.66 -7.87
N GLY A 29 1.20 42.97 -8.29
CA GLY A 29 0.91 43.72 -9.52
C GLY A 29 1.21 42.99 -10.84
N ARG A 30 1.63 41.72 -10.81
CA ARG A 30 2.12 40.96 -11.98
C ARG A 30 1.64 39.51 -12.06
N TYR A 31 1.46 38.85 -10.93
CA TYR A 31 1.19 37.41 -10.87
C TYR A 31 -0.29 37.14 -10.64
N ARG A 32 -1.03 36.82 -11.70
CA ARG A 32 -2.46 36.50 -11.60
C ARG A 32 -2.61 35.09 -11.05
N LEU A 33 -3.02 34.96 -9.79
CA LEU A 33 -3.14 33.67 -9.11
C LEU A 33 -4.28 32.84 -9.73
N LEU A 34 -4.01 31.55 -9.94
CA LEU A 34 -4.92 30.59 -10.58
C LEU A 34 -5.44 29.58 -9.55
N ALA A 35 -4.57 28.71 -9.05
CA ALA A 35 -4.92 27.63 -8.12
C ALA A 35 -3.93 27.55 -6.96
N ARG A 36 -4.42 27.39 -5.72
CA ARG A 36 -3.55 27.04 -4.59
C ARG A 36 -3.20 25.56 -4.69
N ARG A 37 -1.91 25.23 -4.88
CA ARG A 37 -1.44 23.85 -5.09
C ARG A 37 -0.97 23.17 -3.80
N GLY A 38 -0.71 23.92 -2.72
CA GLY A 38 -0.27 23.35 -1.43
C GLY A 38 -0.77 24.09 -0.19
N ARG A 39 -0.91 23.36 0.94
CA ARG A 39 -1.42 23.87 2.23
C ARG A 39 -0.42 23.65 3.39
N ALA A 40 0.85 23.99 3.18
CA ALA A 40 1.76 24.16 4.31
C ALA A 40 1.37 25.38 5.16
N SER A 41 1.76 25.36 6.44
CA SER A 41 1.70 26.47 7.39
C SER A 41 2.53 27.66 6.92
N ASP A 42 3.77 27.39 6.53
CA ASP A 42 4.84 28.38 6.43
C ASP A 42 4.97 29.00 5.03
N VAL A 43 4.55 28.28 4.00
CA VAL A 43 4.65 28.68 2.59
C VAL A 43 3.37 28.33 1.84
N ALA A 44 2.68 29.34 1.32
CA ALA A 44 1.54 29.16 0.44
C ALA A 44 2.01 29.04 -1.02
N LEU A 45 1.89 27.84 -1.59
CA LEU A 45 2.18 27.56 -3.00
C LEU A 45 0.93 27.80 -3.88
N PHE A 46 1.07 28.68 -4.85
CA PHE A 46 0.09 28.95 -5.90
C PHE A 46 0.67 28.68 -7.28
N GLU A 47 -0.15 28.17 -8.18
CA GLU A 47 0.02 28.31 -9.62
C GLU A 47 -0.51 29.69 -10.04
N ALA A 48 0.25 30.41 -10.87
CA ALA A 48 -0.11 31.76 -11.34
C ALA A 48 0.29 31.97 -12.80
N ALA A 49 -0.35 32.93 -13.47
CA ALA A 49 0.15 33.47 -14.73
C ALA A 49 1.09 34.67 -14.45
N ASP A 50 2.28 34.64 -15.07
CA ASP A 50 3.22 35.78 -15.13
C ASP A 50 2.79 36.68 -16.28
N GLU A 51 1.91 37.66 -16.02
CA GLU A 51 1.29 38.53 -17.02
C GLU A 51 2.31 39.41 -17.79
N LEU A 52 3.58 39.46 -17.37
CA LEU A 52 4.66 40.15 -18.06
C LEU A 52 5.38 39.28 -19.10
N HIS A 53 5.35 37.96 -18.95
CA HIS A 53 6.10 37.00 -19.79
C HIS A 53 5.22 35.90 -20.42
N ASP A 54 3.89 36.00 -20.27
CA ASP A 54 2.88 35.10 -20.84
C ASP A 54 3.18 33.60 -20.61
N ARG A 55 3.40 33.25 -19.34
CA ARG A 55 3.75 31.88 -18.91
C ARG A 55 3.14 31.54 -17.55
N THR A 56 2.86 30.26 -17.32
CA THR A 56 2.48 29.75 -16.00
C THR A 56 3.71 29.56 -15.12
N VAL A 57 3.63 30.00 -13.86
CA VAL A 57 4.72 29.95 -12.87
C VAL A 57 4.19 29.45 -11.51
N ALA A 58 5.09 28.88 -10.71
CA ALA A 58 4.82 28.53 -9.32
C ALA A 58 5.24 29.68 -8.40
N VAL A 59 4.28 30.30 -7.69
CA VAL A 59 4.52 31.40 -6.74
C VAL A 59 4.42 30.86 -5.32
N LYS A 60 5.51 30.99 -4.56
CA LYS A 60 5.64 30.58 -3.17
C LYS A 60 5.69 31.81 -2.28
N ILE A 61 4.66 32.01 -1.46
CA ILE A 61 4.51 33.16 -0.56
C ILE A 61 4.78 32.70 0.86
N VAL A 62 5.78 33.27 1.53
CA VAL A 62 6.12 32.93 2.92
C VAL A 62 5.09 33.54 3.89
N HIS A 63 4.81 32.86 5.00
CA HIS A 63 3.82 33.31 5.98
C HIS A 63 4.19 34.68 6.59
N PRO A 64 3.24 35.61 6.77
CA PRO A 64 3.52 36.96 7.30
C PRO A 64 4.15 37.02 8.70
N ASP A 65 4.06 35.96 9.51
CA ASP A 65 4.68 35.89 10.84
C ASP A 65 6.17 35.57 10.76
N LEU A 66 6.55 34.63 9.89
CA LEU A 66 7.96 34.33 9.60
C LEU A 66 8.65 35.55 8.98
N CYS A 67 7.96 36.23 8.07
CA CYS A 67 8.42 37.49 7.46
C CYS A 67 8.60 38.64 8.47
N ALA A 68 8.05 38.53 9.69
CA ALA A 68 8.19 39.50 10.76
C ALA A 68 9.33 39.16 11.75
N ARG A 69 9.98 37.98 11.64
CA ARG A 69 11.15 37.64 12.46
C ARG A 69 12.32 38.61 12.20
N PRO A 70 13.07 39.05 13.22
CA PRO A 70 14.26 39.88 13.04
C PRO A 70 15.28 39.24 12.08
N GLY A 71 15.84 40.04 11.17
CA GLY A 71 16.82 39.58 10.17
C GLY A 71 16.28 38.62 9.10
N PHE A 72 14.97 38.30 9.07
CA PHE A 72 14.42 37.41 8.05
C PHE A 72 14.59 37.97 6.63
N ALA A 73 14.26 39.24 6.42
CA ALA A 73 14.29 39.87 5.09
C ALA A 73 15.69 39.89 4.46
N GLU A 74 16.73 40.14 5.26
CA GLU A 74 18.13 40.15 4.82
C GLU A 74 18.58 38.75 4.42
N ARG A 75 18.42 37.77 5.34
CA ARG A 75 18.78 36.37 5.08
C ARG A 75 17.99 35.76 3.94
N PHE A 76 16.71 36.08 3.80
CA PHE A 76 15.87 35.65 2.68
C PHE A 76 16.43 36.15 1.35
N HIS A 77 16.79 37.44 1.28
CA HIS A 77 17.30 38.01 0.03
C HIS A 77 18.68 37.46 -0.34
N GLU A 78 19.61 37.36 0.62
CA GLU A 78 20.94 36.75 0.41
C GLU A 78 20.83 35.28 -0.06
N THR A 79 20.06 34.47 0.68
CA THR A 79 19.86 33.04 0.38
C THR A 79 19.20 32.83 -0.97
N MET A 80 18.11 33.55 -1.26
CA MET A 80 17.36 33.35 -2.49
C MET A 80 18.06 33.96 -3.72
N GLN A 81 18.93 34.97 -3.56
CA GLN A 81 19.86 35.39 -4.61
C GLN A 81 20.87 34.29 -4.93
N GLN A 82 21.45 33.63 -3.93
CA GLN A 82 22.37 32.49 -4.13
C GLN A 82 21.64 31.34 -4.85
N VAL A 83 20.40 31.03 -4.49
CA VAL A 83 19.56 30.04 -5.21
C VAL A 83 19.29 30.45 -6.65
N ALA A 84 18.88 31.71 -6.91
CA ALA A 84 18.62 32.22 -8.26
C ALA A 84 19.88 32.26 -9.17
N SER A 85 21.08 32.21 -8.60
CA SER A 85 22.33 32.07 -9.36
C SER A 85 22.58 30.66 -9.90
N MET A 86 21.92 29.63 -9.32
CA MET A 86 22.10 28.24 -9.72
C MET A 86 21.19 27.84 -10.88
N ARG A 87 21.75 27.12 -11.85
CA ARG A 87 21.03 26.52 -12.99
C ARG A 87 21.47 25.07 -13.17
N HIS A 88 20.55 24.13 -12.96
CA HIS A 88 20.83 22.69 -13.07
C HIS A 88 19.54 21.93 -13.44
N PRO A 89 19.55 20.96 -14.39
CA PRO A 89 18.33 20.31 -14.88
C PRO A 89 17.57 19.44 -13.86
N ASN A 90 18.15 19.24 -12.66
CA ASN A 90 17.51 18.54 -11.54
C ASN A 90 17.34 19.45 -10.30
N LEU A 91 17.42 20.77 -10.46
CA LEU A 91 17.00 21.77 -9.47
C LEU A 91 15.89 22.62 -10.09
N THR A 92 14.93 23.06 -9.29
CA THR A 92 13.84 23.94 -9.76
C THR A 92 14.39 25.34 -10.03
N GLU A 93 14.24 25.87 -11.25
CA GLU A 93 14.70 27.21 -11.59
C GLU A 93 13.89 28.29 -10.84
N VAL A 94 14.59 29.16 -10.12
CA VAL A 94 14.03 30.40 -9.54
C VAL A 94 14.07 31.51 -10.59
N LEU A 95 12.90 32.09 -10.86
CA LEU A 95 12.61 33.04 -11.92
C LEU A 95 12.50 34.48 -11.44
N ASP A 96 12.09 34.68 -10.18
CA ASP A 96 11.91 35.99 -9.55
C ASP A 96 11.91 35.85 -8.01
N VAL A 97 12.34 36.88 -7.29
CA VAL A 97 12.46 36.92 -5.83
C VAL A 97 12.25 38.35 -5.36
N ASP A 98 11.16 38.63 -4.64
CA ASP A 98 10.84 39.99 -4.19
C ASP A 98 9.94 39.99 -2.93
N THR A 99 9.50 41.18 -2.53
CA THR A 99 8.66 41.45 -1.37
C THR A 99 7.35 42.10 -1.81
N SER A 100 6.24 41.76 -1.16
CA SER A 100 4.90 42.26 -1.49
C SER A 100 4.04 42.38 -0.23
N THR A 101 2.75 42.70 -0.40
CA THR A 101 1.78 42.76 0.70
C THR A 101 0.66 41.72 0.55
N TRP A 102 0.38 41.01 1.63
CA TRP A 102 -0.69 40.02 1.73
C TRP A 102 -1.45 40.20 3.04
N GLY A 103 -2.78 40.36 2.97
CA GLY A 103 -3.59 40.65 4.16
C GLY A 103 -3.22 41.95 4.88
N GLY A 104 -2.63 42.93 4.16
CA GLY A 104 -2.09 44.16 4.73
C GLY A 104 -0.72 44.01 5.42
N ARG A 105 -0.14 42.81 5.48
CA ARG A 105 1.17 42.53 6.06
C ARG A 105 2.22 42.34 4.96
N THR A 106 3.48 42.64 5.26
CA THR A 106 4.63 42.35 4.39
C THR A 106 4.81 40.84 4.25
N VAL A 107 5.05 40.36 3.03
CA VAL A 107 5.44 38.98 2.72
C VAL A 107 6.57 38.94 1.72
N HIS A 108 7.49 38.01 1.91
CA HIS A 108 8.50 37.65 0.92
C HIS A 108 7.98 36.52 0.02
N TYR A 109 8.35 36.54 -1.26
CA TYR A 109 7.93 35.51 -2.20
C TYR A 109 9.02 35.10 -3.18
N VAL A 110 8.93 33.84 -3.63
CA VAL A 110 9.79 33.23 -4.65
C VAL A 110 8.90 32.80 -5.80
N VAL A 111 9.37 32.99 -7.04
CA VAL A 111 8.71 32.48 -8.24
C VAL A 111 9.61 31.47 -8.92
N CYS A 112 9.03 30.32 -9.28
CA CYS A 112 9.72 29.17 -9.85
C CYS A 112 9.07 28.73 -11.17
N GLU A 113 9.77 27.90 -11.94
CA GLU A 113 9.16 27.13 -13.02
C GLU A 113 7.94 26.31 -12.52
N ASN A 114 6.89 26.18 -13.34
CA ASN A 114 5.69 25.44 -12.97
C ASN A 114 5.81 23.98 -13.44
N LEU A 115 6.00 23.06 -12.49
CA LEU A 115 6.21 21.63 -12.77
C LEU A 115 4.89 20.85 -12.69
N THR A 116 4.47 20.26 -13.80
CA THR A 116 3.13 19.66 -13.95
C THR A 116 3.08 18.14 -13.80
N GLY A 117 4.21 17.45 -13.66
CA GLY A 117 4.27 15.99 -13.51
C GLY A 117 3.81 15.46 -12.14
N GLY A 118 3.63 16.35 -11.15
CA GLY A 118 3.34 16.00 -9.76
C GLY A 118 4.60 15.80 -8.92
N SER A 119 4.42 15.56 -7.63
CA SER A 119 5.51 15.26 -6.69
C SER A 119 5.73 13.75 -6.49
N LEU A 120 6.74 13.35 -5.73
CA LEU A 120 6.90 11.97 -5.26
C LEU A 120 5.86 11.63 -4.18
N ARG A 121 5.49 12.61 -3.32
CA ARG A 121 4.36 12.51 -2.38
C ARG A 121 3.06 12.19 -3.10
N ASP A 122 2.78 12.86 -4.22
CA ASP A 122 1.62 12.58 -5.08
C ASP A 122 1.53 11.13 -5.57
N LEU A 123 2.66 10.44 -5.74
CA LEU A 123 2.68 9.02 -6.11
C LEU A 123 2.36 8.15 -4.88
N HIS A 124 2.98 8.45 -3.74
CA HIS A 124 2.72 7.77 -2.46
C HIS A 124 1.24 7.87 -2.03
N ASP A 125 0.65 9.08 -2.09
CA ASP A 125 -0.75 9.36 -1.72
C ASP A 125 -1.78 8.61 -2.59
N ARG A 126 -1.34 8.07 -3.73
CA ARG A 126 -2.15 7.26 -4.65
C ARG A 126 -1.83 5.76 -4.57
N GLY A 127 -1.08 5.34 -3.54
CA GLY A 127 -0.63 3.96 -3.34
C GLY A 127 0.40 3.48 -4.37
N ARG A 128 1.01 4.39 -5.14
CA ARG A 128 1.85 4.04 -6.29
C ARG A 128 3.33 3.96 -5.92
N LEU A 129 3.72 2.76 -5.51
CA LEU A 129 5.11 2.39 -5.29
C LEU A 129 5.90 2.35 -6.61
N LEU A 130 7.22 2.52 -6.49
CA LEU A 130 8.18 2.51 -7.57
C LEU A 130 8.99 1.21 -7.55
N SER A 131 9.17 0.60 -8.72
CA SER A 131 10.11 -0.53 -8.86
C SER A 131 11.55 -0.11 -8.50
N PRO A 132 12.42 -1.02 -8.03
CA PRO A 132 13.83 -0.73 -7.73
C PRO A 132 14.55 0.04 -8.85
N SER A 133 14.28 -0.30 -10.12
CA SER A 133 14.84 0.37 -11.29
C SER A 133 14.36 1.82 -11.47
N GLN A 134 13.08 2.10 -11.16
CA GLN A 134 12.53 3.45 -11.17
C GLN A 134 13.10 4.28 -10.01
N VAL A 135 13.30 3.67 -8.84
CA VAL A 135 13.95 4.33 -7.70
C VAL A 135 15.41 4.67 -7.97
N VAL A 136 16.15 3.85 -8.74
CA VAL A 136 17.48 4.25 -9.25
C VAL A 136 17.38 5.48 -10.16
N LEU A 137 16.40 5.55 -11.07
CA LEU A 137 16.23 6.70 -11.97
C LEU A 137 15.90 7.99 -11.19
N VAL A 138 14.92 7.93 -10.29
CA VAL A 138 14.48 9.04 -9.42
C VAL A 138 15.64 9.48 -8.50
N GLY A 139 16.32 8.53 -7.87
CA GLY A 139 17.45 8.80 -6.98
C GLY A 139 18.69 9.36 -7.70
N LEU A 140 18.96 8.96 -8.95
CA LEU A 140 20.06 9.52 -9.74
C LEU A 140 19.84 10.99 -10.07
N ASP A 141 18.62 11.38 -10.46
CA ASP A 141 18.27 12.77 -10.73
C ASP A 141 18.32 13.62 -9.46
N ALA A 142 17.76 13.12 -8.34
CA ALA A 142 17.87 13.80 -7.04
C ALA A 142 19.33 13.98 -6.60
N CYS A 143 20.17 12.93 -6.70
CA CYS A 143 21.60 13.01 -6.39
C CYS A 143 22.35 14.06 -7.21
N ARG A 144 22.02 14.22 -8.51
CA ARG A 144 22.63 15.25 -9.38
C ARG A 144 22.24 16.66 -8.94
N GLY A 145 20.96 16.87 -8.60
CA GLY A 145 20.47 18.15 -8.07
C GLY A 145 21.15 18.52 -6.76
N LEU A 146 21.16 17.59 -5.80
CA LEU A 146 21.79 17.78 -4.49
C LEU A 146 23.30 18.02 -4.59
N ASP A 147 24.04 17.23 -5.39
CA ASP A 147 25.48 17.45 -5.59
C ASP A 147 25.78 18.85 -6.20
N ALA A 148 24.93 19.34 -7.11
CA ALA A 148 25.07 20.70 -7.63
C ALA A 148 24.85 21.77 -6.55
N ALA A 149 23.85 21.59 -5.67
CA ALA A 149 23.58 22.47 -4.54
C ALA A 149 24.70 22.43 -3.49
N HIS A 150 25.14 21.23 -3.09
CA HIS A 150 26.19 21.00 -2.09
C HIS A 150 27.52 21.61 -2.54
N ARG A 151 27.87 21.50 -3.82
CA ARG A 151 29.06 22.16 -4.40
C ARG A 151 28.94 23.68 -4.51
N ALA A 152 27.74 24.24 -4.41
CA ALA A 152 27.48 25.67 -4.28
C ALA A 152 27.33 26.13 -2.81
N GLY A 153 27.62 25.26 -1.83
CA GLY A 153 27.50 25.54 -0.40
C GLY A 153 26.06 25.51 0.14
N MET A 154 25.09 25.08 -0.66
CA MET A 154 23.67 25.07 -0.31
C MET A 154 23.21 23.69 0.15
N VAL A 155 22.52 23.63 1.28
CA VAL A 155 21.91 22.41 1.87
C VAL A 155 20.39 22.58 1.85
N HIS A 156 19.63 21.49 1.65
CA HIS A 156 18.17 21.53 1.70
C HIS A 156 17.64 21.37 3.14
N GLY A 157 18.26 20.48 3.93
CA GLY A 157 18.06 20.31 5.38
C GLY A 157 16.66 19.83 5.80
N SER A 158 15.86 19.36 4.85
CA SER A 158 14.41 19.17 5.00
C SER A 158 13.79 18.41 3.82
N LEU A 159 14.59 17.58 3.15
CA LEU A 159 14.19 16.94 1.90
C LEU A 159 13.07 15.93 2.16
N ARG A 160 11.96 16.10 1.45
CA ARG A 160 10.71 15.33 1.59
C ARG A 160 10.15 14.94 0.23
N PRO A 161 9.25 13.94 0.12
CA PRO A 161 8.69 13.53 -1.17
C PRO A 161 7.88 14.64 -1.88
N ASN A 162 7.42 15.67 -1.18
CA ASN A 162 6.77 16.84 -1.79
C ASN A 162 7.75 17.84 -2.44
N ALA A 163 9.03 17.85 -2.02
CA ALA A 163 10.11 18.63 -2.62
C ALA A 163 10.80 17.93 -3.81
N LEU A 164 10.41 16.69 -4.10
CA LEU A 164 10.90 15.88 -5.21
C LEU A 164 9.84 15.91 -6.32
N VAL A 165 9.99 16.82 -7.29
CA VAL A 165 8.91 17.20 -8.23
C VAL A 165 9.28 16.87 -9.67
N PHE A 166 8.34 16.31 -10.43
CA PHE A 166 8.54 15.90 -11.82
C PHE A 166 8.12 16.97 -12.82
N GLY A 167 8.95 17.20 -13.83
CA GLY A 167 8.58 17.97 -15.01
C GLY A 167 7.65 17.20 -15.96
N ASP A 168 7.13 17.89 -16.96
CA ASP A 168 6.49 17.30 -18.14
C ASP A 168 7.48 16.44 -18.96
N ASP A 169 8.77 16.83 -18.95
CA ASP A 169 9.92 16.06 -19.46
C ASP A 169 10.21 14.74 -18.72
N GLY A 170 9.43 14.42 -17.68
CA GLY A 170 9.56 13.21 -16.88
C GLY A 170 10.75 13.18 -15.93
N ARG A 171 11.51 14.28 -15.82
CA ARG A 171 12.70 14.38 -14.96
C ARG A 171 12.34 14.93 -13.59
N LEU A 172 13.02 14.42 -12.58
CA LEU A 172 12.92 14.95 -11.22
C LEU A 172 13.77 16.23 -11.10
N ARG A 173 13.17 17.24 -10.50
CA ARG A 173 13.82 18.45 -9.98
C ARG A 173 13.61 18.51 -8.47
N VAL A 174 14.65 18.89 -7.74
CA VAL A 174 14.53 19.22 -6.32
C VAL A 174 13.99 20.65 -6.21
N ALA A 175 12.96 20.83 -5.40
CA ALA A 175 12.33 22.12 -5.10
C ALA A 175 12.82 22.68 -3.75
N ASP A 176 12.34 23.87 -3.38
CA ASP A 176 12.42 24.49 -2.03
C ASP A 176 13.82 24.66 -1.40
N LEU A 177 14.88 24.42 -2.18
CA LEU A 177 16.27 24.67 -1.83
C LEU A 177 16.47 26.11 -1.34
N GLY A 178 17.13 26.27 -0.19
CA GLY A 178 17.30 27.55 0.50
C GLY A 178 16.05 28.04 1.23
N LEU A 179 14.85 27.88 0.66
CA LEU A 179 13.62 28.37 1.25
C LEU A 179 13.31 27.72 2.60
N THR A 180 13.47 26.41 2.75
CA THR A 180 13.17 25.75 4.03
C THR A 180 14.17 26.11 5.13
N ALA A 181 15.44 26.40 4.81
CA ALA A 181 16.42 26.83 5.81
C ALA A 181 16.02 28.16 6.48
N LEU A 182 15.36 29.05 5.73
CA LEU A 182 14.83 30.33 6.24
C LEU A 182 13.58 30.16 7.12
N VAL A 183 12.86 29.05 6.96
CA VAL A 183 11.64 28.71 7.71
C VAL A 183 11.96 27.95 9.00
N ALA A 184 12.81 26.92 8.87
CA ALA A 184 13.15 25.93 9.90
C ALA A 184 14.19 26.41 10.94
N ASP A 185 14.56 27.69 10.89
CA ASP A 185 15.61 28.34 11.68
C ASP A 185 15.45 28.23 13.21
N GLU A 186 14.24 27.94 13.69
CA GLU A 186 13.90 27.75 15.12
C GLU A 186 13.46 26.29 15.45
N TRP A 187 13.32 25.41 14.45
CA TRP A 187 12.74 24.06 14.65
C TRP A 187 13.68 23.06 15.32
N TRP A 188 14.99 23.21 15.14
CA TRP A 188 15.97 22.22 15.64
C TRP A 188 16.46 22.52 17.06
N ASP A 189 16.16 23.70 17.61
CA ASP A 189 16.40 24.06 19.01
C ASP A 189 15.36 23.42 19.96
N ASP A 190 14.14 23.17 19.48
CA ASP A 190 13.06 22.49 20.22
C ASP A 190 12.40 21.37 19.37
N PRO A 191 12.76 20.09 19.60
CA PRO A 191 12.17 18.95 18.91
C PRO A 191 10.65 18.79 19.03
N SER A 192 9.99 19.48 19.97
CA SER A 192 8.52 19.50 20.09
C SER A 192 7.85 20.47 19.12
N GLY A 193 8.58 21.45 18.58
CA GLY A 193 8.12 22.38 17.54
C GLY A 193 8.24 21.84 16.11
N VAL A 194 8.87 20.68 15.91
CA VAL A 194 9.06 20.04 14.60
C VAL A 194 7.76 19.40 14.12
N ASP A 195 7.31 19.75 12.91
CA ASP A 195 6.11 19.13 12.33
C ASP A 195 6.31 17.62 12.05
N THR A 196 5.24 16.83 12.20
CA THR A 196 5.31 15.36 12.10
C THR A 196 5.65 14.86 10.69
N GLU A 197 5.48 15.65 9.63
CA GLU A 197 6.01 15.27 8.31
C GLU A 197 7.51 15.54 8.21
N THR A 198 8.02 16.66 8.71
CA THR A 198 9.45 16.97 8.74
C THR A 198 10.21 15.94 9.60
N ALA A 199 9.67 15.57 10.77
CA ALA A 199 10.24 14.55 11.63
C ALA A 199 10.43 13.19 10.92
N ARG A 200 9.52 12.80 10.01
CA ARG A 200 9.62 11.54 9.24
C ARG A 200 10.85 11.45 8.34
N TYR A 201 11.43 12.57 7.91
CA TYR A 201 12.58 12.57 6.98
C TYR A 201 13.85 13.23 7.54
N ALA A 202 13.77 13.82 8.74
CA ALA A 202 14.90 14.37 9.48
C ALA A 202 16.00 13.32 9.69
N SER A 203 17.26 13.75 9.60
CA SER A 203 18.42 12.89 9.82
C SER A 203 18.81 12.80 11.32
N PRO A 204 19.65 11.83 11.73
CA PRO A 204 19.93 11.59 13.15
C PRO A 204 20.62 12.75 13.87
N GLU A 205 21.44 13.53 13.16
CA GLU A 205 22.04 14.76 13.69
C GLU A 205 20.99 15.87 13.89
N GLN A 206 19.96 15.96 13.03
CA GLN A 206 18.84 16.90 13.23
C GLN A 206 17.97 16.47 14.42
N ALA A 207 17.81 15.16 14.64
CA ALA A 207 17.18 14.62 15.86
C ALA A 207 17.99 14.90 17.15
N GLN A 208 19.26 15.31 17.03
CA GLN A 208 20.12 15.77 18.12
C GLN A 208 20.19 17.31 18.22
N GLY A 209 19.40 18.05 17.42
CA GLY A 209 19.43 19.51 17.36
C GLY A 209 20.64 20.09 16.61
N VAL A 210 21.37 19.28 15.85
CA VAL A 210 22.52 19.73 15.05
C VAL A 210 22.03 20.24 13.69
N ALA A 211 22.53 21.41 13.28
CA ALA A 211 22.19 22.02 11.99
C ALA A 211 22.50 21.08 10.81
N PRO A 212 21.60 20.97 9.80
CA PRO A 212 21.75 20.02 8.71
C PRO A 212 22.95 20.32 7.80
N THR A 213 23.50 19.24 7.25
CA THR A 213 24.66 19.21 6.35
C THR A 213 24.28 18.61 5.00
N ALA A 214 25.21 18.68 4.03
CA ALA A 214 25.08 17.99 2.75
C ALA A 214 24.83 16.47 2.87
N LYS A 215 25.22 15.83 3.99
CA LYS A 215 24.97 14.40 4.26
C LYS A 215 23.68 14.14 5.04
N SER A 216 23.03 15.17 5.58
CA SER A 216 21.66 15.09 6.09
C SER A 216 20.69 14.89 4.93
N ASP A 217 20.84 15.69 3.86
CA ASP A 217 20.05 15.57 2.62
C ASP A 217 20.12 14.16 1.99
N VAL A 218 21.27 13.49 2.09
CA VAL A 218 21.46 12.12 1.58
C VAL A 218 20.71 11.08 2.44
N TYR A 219 20.67 11.27 3.76
CA TYR A 219 19.87 10.43 4.66
C TYR A 219 18.37 10.63 4.41
N SER A 220 17.91 11.88 4.31
CA SER A 220 16.53 12.22 3.97
C SER A 220 16.11 11.69 2.59
N LEU A 221 17.01 11.76 1.58
CA LEU A 221 16.78 11.16 0.27
C LEU A 221 16.67 9.64 0.36
N ALA A 222 17.54 8.98 1.13
CA ALA A 222 17.47 7.54 1.32
C ALA A 222 16.12 7.10 1.92
N LEU A 223 15.56 7.87 2.87
CA LEU A 223 14.21 7.65 3.40
C LEU A 223 13.13 7.84 2.33
N CYS A 224 13.15 8.93 1.56
CA CYS A 224 12.19 9.18 0.48
C CYS A 224 12.22 8.06 -0.60
N LEU A 225 13.41 7.57 -0.93
CA LEU A 225 13.60 6.49 -1.91
C LEU A 225 13.22 5.11 -1.34
N LEU A 226 13.42 4.88 -0.03
CA LEU A 226 13.01 3.66 0.65
C LEU A 226 11.47 3.56 0.72
N GLU A 227 10.80 4.60 1.22
CA GLU A 227 9.33 4.75 1.21
C GLU A 227 8.74 4.50 -0.18
N SER A 228 9.44 4.95 -1.22
CA SER A 228 9.02 4.74 -2.61
C SER A 228 9.03 3.28 -3.06
N VAL A 229 9.80 2.38 -2.44
CA VAL A 229 9.73 0.93 -2.72
C VAL A 229 8.86 0.18 -1.70
N THR A 230 8.91 0.57 -0.43
CA THR A 230 8.28 -0.17 0.68
C THR A 230 6.87 0.28 1.03
N GLY A 231 6.45 1.48 0.61
CA GLY A 231 5.23 2.15 1.07
C GLY A 231 5.29 2.65 2.52
N SER A 232 6.45 2.57 3.18
CA SER A 232 6.59 2.87 4.60
C SER A 232 7.93 3.55 4.93
N VAL A 233 7.87 4.56 5.79
CA VAL A 233 9.04 5.23 6.36
C VAL A 233 9.41 4.55 7.67
N PRO A 234 10.68 4.14 7.90
CA PRO A 234 11.11 3.57 9.18
C PRO A 234 11.28 4.63 10.28
N PHE A 235 11.38 4.17 11.53
CA PHE A 235 11.52 5.01 12.72
C PHE A 235 10.37 6.02 12.93
N VAL A 236 9.16 5.69 12.48
CA VAL A 236 7.97 6.48 12.78
C VAL A 236 7.44 6.07 14.16
N GLY A 237 7.08 7.06 14.96
CA GLY A 237 6.33 6.88 16.21
C GLY A 237 5.21 7.90 16.30
N ASP A 238 4.43 7.81 17.38
CA ASP A 238 3.15 8.50 17.55
C ASP A 238 3.28 10.03 17.73
N SER A 239 4.52 10.54 17.81
CA SER A 239 4.84 11.96 17.88
C SER A 239 6.10 12.29 17.09
N ALA A 240 6.30 13.57 16.80
CA ALA A 240 7.54 14.08 16.19
C ALA A 240 8.77 13.73 17.05
N VAL A 241 8.69 13.97 18.36
CA VAL A 241 9.76 13.66 19.33
C VAL A 241 10.09 12.16 19.35
N SER A 242 9.08 11.27 19.34
CA SER A 242 9.30 9.81 19.24
C SER A 242 9.96 9.43 17.92
N THR A 243 9.46 9.97 16.80
CA THR A 243 9.99 9.74 15.45
C THR A 243 11.46 10.18 15.31
N LEU A 244 11.85 11.28 15.96
CA LEU A 244 13.24 11.75 16.01
C LEU A 244 14.10 10.87 16.93
N ALA A 245 13.65 10.62 18.16
CA ALA A 245 14.39 9.83 19.14
C ALA A 245 14.70 8.40 18.68
N GLN A 246 13.82 7.78 17.89
CA GLN A 246 14.02 6.45 17.33
C GLN A 246 15.21 6.35 16.33
N ARG A 247 15.75 7.46 15.83
CA ARG A 247 16.81 7.49 14.80
C ARG A 247 18.22 7.57 15.39
N VAL A 248 18.35 8.08 16.61
CA VAL A 248 19.65 8.29 17.27
C VAL A 248 20.34 6.94 17.49
N ASP A 249 21.59 6.84 17.04
CA ASP A 249 22.46 5.66 17.10
C ASP A 249 21.89 4.36 16.48
N ARG A 250 20.83 4.44 15.66
CA ARG A 250 20.24 3.29 14.96
C ARG A 250 20.63 3.24 13.48
N LEU A 251 20.98 2.06 13.01
CA LEU A 251 21.15 1.77 11.58
C LEU A 251 19.78 1.76 10.90
N LEU A 252 19.65 2.45 9.76
CA LEU A 252 18.45 2.40 8.91
C LEU A 252 18.07 0.94 8.59
N PRO A 253 16.86 0.46 8.95
CA PRO A 253 16.42 -0.88 8.58
C PRO A 253 16.12 -0.91 7.07
N VAL A 254 16.80 -1.81 6.36
CA VAL A 254 16.70 -1.97 4.91
C VAL A 254 16.63 -3.47 4.61
N SER A 255 15.53 -3.94 4.00
CA SER A 255 15.40 -5.39 3.72
C SER A 255 16.39 -5.87 2.66
N ALA A 256 16.82 -7.13 2.81
CA ALA A 256 17.62 -7.85 1.81
C ALA A 256 16.88 -8.03 0.47
N ASP A 257 15.53 -7.98 0.47
CA ASP A 257 14.69 -8.13 -0.73
C ASP A 257 14.87 -6.97 -1.73
N LEU A 258 15.37 -5.82 -1.25
CA LEU A 258 15.80 -4.69 -2.09
C LEU A 258 17.08 -5.00 -2.88
N GLY A 259 17.70 -6.17 -2.64
CA GLY A 259 18.78 -6.73 -3.42
C GLY A 259 19.98 -5.79 -3.54
N PRO A 260 20.44 -5.44 -4.75
CA PRO A 260 21.54 -4.50 -4.94
C PRO A 260 21.37 -3.15 -4.24
N LEU A 261 20.13 -2.67 -4.02
CA LEU A 261 19.87 -1.39 -3.34
C LEU A 261 20.08 -1.46 -1.83
N ALA A 262 20.00 -2.65 -1.21
CA ALA A 262 20.04 -2.80 0.24
C ALA A 262 21.33 -2.22 0.84
N THR A 263 22.48 -2.55 0.25
CA THR A 263 23.80 -2.00 0.65
C THR A 263 23.93 -0.49 0.38
N VAL A 264 23.25 0.01 -0.66
CA VAL A 264 23.33 1.42 -1.08
C VAL A 264 22.52 2.32 -0.14
N PHE A 265 21.30 1.92 0.22
CA PHE A 265 20.52 2.61 1.26
C PHE A 265 21.14 2.42 2.65
N GLY A 266 21.63 1.22 3.00
CA GLY A 266 22.30 0.98 4.28
C GLY A 266 23.51 1.91 4.51
N ARG A 267 24.28 2.24 3.46
CA ARG A 267 25.41 3.19 3.55
C ARG A 267 24.97 4.66 3.56
N ALA A 268 23.82 5.00 2.98
CA ALA A 268 23.25 6.34 3.02
C ALA A 268 22.52 6.62 4.36
N GLY A 269 21.98 5.58 4.99
CA GLY A 269 21.26 5.59 6.25
C GLY A 269 22.09 5.27 7.50
N LEU A 270 23.42 5.42 7.45
CA LEU A 270 24.26 5.29 8.65
C LEU A 270 23.99 6.46 9.61
N PRO A 271 23.97 6.24 10.95
CA PRO A 271 23.70 7.30 11.91
C PRO A 271 24.83 8.33 11.95
N ASP A 272 26.10 7.88 11.95
CA ASP A 272 27.25 8.75 11.87
C ASP A 272 27.26 9.55 10.55
N VAL A 273 27.58 10.84 10.64
CA VAL A 273 27.67 11.74 9.50
C VAL A 273 28.98 11.56 8.74
N ASP A 274 30.08 11.17 9.37
CA ASP A 274 31.37 11.03 8.69
C ASP A 274 31.45 9.77 7.82
N ASP A 275 30.85 8.66 8.25
CA ASP A 275 30.76 7.42 7.45
C ASP A 275 29.73 7.51 6.30
N ARG A 276 28.73 8.41 6.41
CA ARG A 276 27.70 8.61 5.38
C ARG A 276 28.28 9.05 4.04
N SER A 277 27.63 8.63 2.96
CA SER A 277 28.03 8.99 1.59
C SER A 277 27.60 10.42 1.22
N THR A 278 28.40 11.10 0.39
CA THR A 278 27.97 12.34 -0.29
C THR A 278 26.95 12.05 -1.40
N ALA A 279 26.21 13.07 -1.87
CA ALA A 279 25.25 12.90 -2.97
C ALA A 279 25.90 12.34 -4.26
N ALA A 280 27.13 12.77 -4.58
CA ALA A 280 27.89 12.23 -5.70
C ALA A 280 28.35 10.77 -5.50
N GLU A 281 28.55 10.31 -4.27
CA GLU A 281 28.88 8.90 -3.96
C GLU A 281 27.63 8.03 -3.97
N PHE A 282 26.54 8.50 -3.36
CA PHE A 282 25.24 7.82 -3.37
C PHE A 282 24.70 7.67 -4.79
N GLY A 283 24.77 8.71 -5.63
CA GLY A 283 24.42 8.63 -7.04
C GLY A 283 25.31 7.65 -7.84
N ARG A 284 26.62 7.60 -7.58
CA ARG A 284 27.51 6.60 -8.19
C ARG A 284 27.19 5.17 -7.73
N ALA A 285 26.83 4.98 -6.46
CA ALA A 285 26.42 3.69 -5.92
C ALA A 285 25.09 3.22 -6.54
N LEU A 286 24.08 4.09 -6.65
CA LEU A 286 22.82 3.82 -7.34
C LEU A 286 23.07 3.44 -8.81
N HIS A 287 23.92 4.18 -9.54
CA HIS A 287 24.30 3.82 -10.91
C HIS A 287 24.94 2.42 -10.99
N GLY A 288 25.81 2.06 -10.03
CA GLY A 288 26.43 0.73 -9.94
C GLY A 288 25.45 -0.42 -9.65
N THR A 289 24.21 -0.12 -9.25
CA THR A 289 23.13 -1.11 -9.13
C THR A 289 22.30 -1.26 -10.39
N ALA A 290 22.24 -0.23 -11.25
CA ALA A 290 21.40 -0.21 -12.45
C ALA A 290 21.69 -1.39 -13.42
N GLU A 291 22.95 -1.80 -13.52
CA GLU A 291 23.41 -2.93 -14.36
C GLU A 291 22.85 -4.29 -13.90
N LYS A 292 22.33 -4.39 -12.67
CA LYS A 292 21.83 -5.62 -12.03
C LYS A 292 20.31 -5.65 -11.89
N LEU A 293 19.62 -4.63 -12.39
CA LEU A 293 18.18 -4.44 -12.26
C LEU A 293 17.51 -4.50 -13.65
N PRO A 294 16.21 -4.86 -13.74
CA PRO A 294 15.49 -4.81 -15.00
C PRO A 294 15.40 -3.36 -15.52
N ARG A 295 15.15 -3.16 -16.81
CA ARG A 295 14.95 -1.80 -17.35
C ARG A 295 13.72 -1.15 -16.68
N PRO A 296 13.81 0.12 -16.22
CA PRO A 296 12.67 0.78 -15.61
C PRO A 296 11.53 0.97 -16.61
N ALA A 297 10.31 0.63 -16.20
CA ALA A 297 9.11 1.07 -16.90
C ALA A 297 8.95 2.60 -16.77
N PRO A 298 8.31 3.28 -17.73
CA PRO A 298 8.03 4.71 -17.63
C PRO A 298 7.30 5.06 -16.33
N LEU A 299 7.68 6.19 -15.72
CA LEU A 299 6.92 6.76 -14.61
C LEU A 299 5.58 7.28 -15.19
N GLN A 300 4.46 6.72 -14.74
CA GLN A 300 3.16 7.35 -14.96
C GLN A 300 3.10 8.58 -14.04
N LEU A 301 2.99 9.76 -14.62
CA LEU A 301 3.00 11.06 -13.92
C LEU A 301 1.62 11.73 -13.99
N LEU A 302 1.41 12.79 -13.19
CA LEU A 302 0.12 13.48 -13.10
C LEU A 302 -0.19 14.43 -14.28
N SER A 303 0.70 14.52 -15.27
CA SER A 303 0.49 15.32 -16.48
C SER A 303 -0.83 14.96 -17.16
N GLY A 304 -1.81 15.85 -17.05
CA GLY A 304 -3.13 15.66 -17.66
C GLY A 304 -3.04 15.66 -19.17
N ALA A 305 -3.06 14.47 -19.77
CA ALA A 305 -3.23 14.32 -21.21
C ALA A 305 -4.58 14.94 -21.63
N PRO A 306 -4.62 15.71 -22.74
CA PRO A 306 -5.89 16.13 -23.32
C PRO A 306 -6.75 14.91 -23.68
N VAL A 307 -8.01 14.91 -23.25
CA VAL A 307 -8.97 13.86 -23.62
C VAL A 307 -9.41 14.10 -25.06
N ASP A 308 -8.63 13.58 -26.02
CA ASP A 308 -9.12 12.89 -27.22
C ASP A 308 -7.97 12.43 -28.13
N ALA A 309 -7.60 11.15 -28.02
CA ALA A 309 -6.93 10.40 -29.07
C ALA A 309 -7.25 8.90 -28.87
N PRO A 310 -7.88 8.20 -29.85
CA PRO A 310 -8.17 6.77 -29.70
C PRO A 310 -6.87 5.96 -29.68
N ALA A 311 -6.78 4.99 -28.76
CA ALA A 311 -5.61 4.15 -28.61
C ALA A 311 -5.37 3.30 -29.87
N ALA A 312 -4.30 3.61 -30.63
CA ALA A 312 -3.81 2.75 -31.69
C ALA A 312 -3.18 1.47 -31.08
N PRO A 313 -3.46 0.27 -31.59
CA PRO A 313 -2.95 -0.97 -31.03
C PRO A 313 -1.43 -1.09 -31.18
N ALA A 314 -0.79 -1.73 -30.20
CA ALA A 314 0.66 -1.91 -30.18
C ALA A 314 1.14 -2.84 -31.31
N ALA A 315 1.77 -2.26 -32.33
CA ALA A 315 2.45 -3.03 -33.38
C ALA A 315 3.72 -3.69 -32.82
N ALA A 316 3.95 -4.96 -33.17
CA ALA A 316 5.04 -5.77 -32.62
C ALA A 316 6.44 -5.22 -32.97
N ALA A 317 7.36 -5.29 -32.00
CA ALA A 317 8.73 -4.80 -32.16
C ALA A 317 9.58 -5.76 -33.02
N VAL A 318 9.99 -5.31 -34.20
CA VAL A 318 11.02 -5.96 -35.02
C VAL A 318 12.41 -5.61 -34.43
N PRO A 319 13.33 -6.58 -34.22
CA PRO A 319 14.65 -6.31 -33.68
C PRO A 319 15.53 -5.53 -34.67
N PRO A 320 16.38 -4.60 -34.21
CA PRO A 320 17.24 -3.79 -35.09
C PRO A 320 18.42 -4.60 -35.64
N ALA A 321 18.69 -4.44 -36.93
CA ALA A 321 19.89 -4.96 -37.60
C ALA A 321 21.15 -4.16 -37.22
N PRO A 322 22.36 -4.76 -37.29
CA PRO A 322 23.60 -4.10 -36.89
C PRO A 322 24.03 -2.97 -37.86
N PRO A 323 24.79 -1.96 -37.40
CA PRO A 323 25.19 -0.82 -38.21
C PRO A 323 26.26 -1.19 -39.25
N VAL A 324 26.08 -0.72 -40.48
CA VAL A 324 27.05 -0.86 -41.58
C VAL A 324 27.87 0.42 -41.72
N ALA A 325 29.20 0.29 -41.78
CA ALA A 325 30.12 1.43 -41.95
C ALA A 325 30.18 1.91 -43.42
N PRO A 326 30.39 3.21 -43.70
CA PRO A 326 30.39 3.75 -45.06
C PRO A 326 31.75 3.55 -45.76
N THR A 327 31.75 3.12 -47.03
CA THR A 327 32.92 3.22 -47.93
C THR A 327 32.51 3.17 -49.41
N ALA A 328 33.04 4.13 -50.18
CA ALA A 328 33.30 4.20 -51.63
C ALA A 328 32.25 3.70 -52.67
N ALA A 329 32.07 4.52 -53.71
CA ALA A 329 31.20 4.24 -54.85
C ALA A 329 31.85 3.30 -55.91
N ALA A 330 30.99 2.60 -56.66
CA ALA A 330 31.27 2.07 -57.99
C ALA A 330 29.99 2.15 -58.86
N VAL A 331 30.13 2.13 -60.19
CA VAL A 331 29.04 2.34 -61.17
C VAL A 331 28.89 1.10 -62.06
N ALA A 332 27.66 0.59 -62.27
CA ALA A 332 27.23 -0.07 -63.52
C ALA A 332 25.73 -0.54 -63.56
N THR A 333 24.91 0.17 -64.34
CA THR A 333 23.97 -0.35 -65.39
C THR A 333 22.86 -1.40 -65.13
N VAL A 334 21.69 -1.12 -65.76
CA VAL A 334 20.62 -2.01 -66.30
C VAL A 334 19.44 -2.40 -65.38
N SER A 335 18.28 -2.60 -66.01
CA SER A 335 16.88 -2.75 -65.49
C SER A 335 16.11 -3.72 -66.43
N PRO A 336 14.78 -3.96 -66.34
CA PRO A 336 13.78 -3.77 -65.27
C PRO A 336 12.90 -5.05 -65.04
N ALA A 337 11.65 -4.88 -64.56
CA ALA A 337 10.48 -5.81 -64.61
C ALA A 337 10.44 -7.00 -63.61
N GLU A 338 9.29 -7.52 -63.13
CA GLU A 338 7.86 -7.06 -63.10
C GLU A 338 7.10 -7.79 -61.94
N ASP A 339 5.82 -7.43 -61.71
CA ASP A 339 4.72 -7.99 -60.87
C ASP A 339 4.92 -9.30 -60.04
N VAL A 340 4.51 -9.46 -58.77
CA VAL A 340 3.18 -9.28 -58.10
C VAL A 340 2.13 -10.35 -58.54
N PRO A 341 1.45 -11.12 -57.65
CA PRO A 341 1.76 -11.53 -56.26
C PRO A 341 1.30 -12.99 -55.85
N ALA A 342 1.56 -13.35 -54.58
CA ALA A 342 0.69 -14.12 -53.64
C ALA A 342 0.30 -15.63 -53.83
N ALA A 343 -0.12 -16.20 -52.69
CA ALA A 343 -1.08 -17.32 -52.47
C ALA A 343 -0.61 -18.79 -52.28
N ALA A 344 -0.37 -19.13 -51.01
CA ALA A 344 -1.06 -20.21 -50.24
C ALA A 344 -0.75 -21.72 -50.46
N ALA A 345 -1.17 -22.50 -49.45
CA ALA A 345 -1.31 -23.97 -49.38
C ALA A 345 -0.03 -24.84 -49.34
N ALA A 346 0.02 -26.02 -48.70
CA ALA A 346 -0.80 -26.61 -47.61
C ALA A 346 -0.13 -27.90 -47.06
N THR A 347 -0.80 -28.58 -46.11
CA THR A 347 -0.78 -30.04 -45.83
C THR A 347 0.47 -30.73 -45.23
N THR A 348 0.23 -31.24 -44.01
CA THR A 348 0.40 -32.60 -43.44
C THR A 348 0.38 -33.80 -44.44
N PRO A 349 0.46 -35.11 -44.05
CA PRO A 349 0.57 -35.78 -42.73
C PRO A 349 1.80 -36.74 -42.63
N ASP A 350 2.01 -37.64 -41.65
CA ASP A 350 1.28 -38.90 -41.38
C ASP A 350 1.82 -39.69 -40.14
N ALA A 351 1.06 -40.71 -39.73
CA ALA A 351 1.15 -41.82 -38.76
C ALA A 351 2.53 -42.26 -38.14
N ALA A 352 2.62 -43.15 -37.13
CA ALA A 352 1.67 -44.22 -36.75
C ALA A 352 1.84 -44.86 -35.34
N ARG A 353 0.72 -45.34 -34.79
CA ARG A 353 0.47 -46.69 -34.21
C ARG A 353 1.27 -47.24 -32.98
N SER A 354 0.46 -47.69 -31.99
CA SER A 354 0.47 -49.07 -31.41
C SER A 354 1.54 -49.40 -30.33
N VAL A 355 1.32 -50.21 -29.28
CA VAL A 355 0.17 -51.00 -28.76
C VAL A 355 0.34 -51.27 -27.25
N ALA A 356 -0.78 -51.44 -26.51
CA ALA A 356 -1.06 -52.38 -25.41
C ALA A 356 -0.07 -52.55 -24.21
N ALA A 357 -0.44 -53.06 -23.02
CA ALA A 357 -1.66 -53.15 -22.20
C ALA A 357 -1.21 -53.80 -20.85
N THR A 358 -1.87 -53.72 -19.70
CA THR A 358 -2.96 -54.64 -19.24
C THR A 358 -2.95 -54.61 -17.69
N THR A 359 -4.11 -54.71 -17.00
CA THR A 359 -4.29 -55.21 -15.59
C THR A 359 -3.64 -54.42 -14.42
N SER A 360 -4.12 -54.49 -13.15
CA SER A 360 -5.30 -55.10 -12.51
C SER A 360 -5.61 -54.46 -11.12
N ALA A 361 -6.82 -54.72 -10.60
CA ALA A 361 -7.36 -54.60 -9.23
C ALA A 361 -6.36 -54.36 -8.06
N ALA A 362 -6.58 -53.49 -7.06
CA ALA A 362 -7.78 -53.05 -6.28
C ALA A 362 -7.94 -53.70 -4.89
N SER A 363 -8.34 -52.88 -3.90
CA SER A 363 -8.88 -53.21 -2.56
C SER A 363 -8.00 -53.98 -1.54
N SER A 364 -7.87 -53.46 -0.31
CA SER A 364 -8.64 -53.96 0.87
C SER A 364 -8.19 -53.42 2.26
N ALA A 365 -9.18 -52.94 3.02
CA ALA A 365 -9.41 -53.08 4.48
C ALA A 365 -8.26 -53.19 5.54
N ALA A 366 -8.10 -52.11 6.32
CA ALA A 366 -8.48 -51.99 7.76
C ALA A 366 -7.79 -52.76 8.93
N SER A 367 -7.65 -52.02 10.05
CA SER A 367 -7.82 -52.39 11.48
C SER A 367 -6.68 -53.01 12.34
N SER A 368 -6.16 -52.19 13.27
CA SER A 368 -5.78 -52.49 14.69
C SER A 368 -5.52 -51.14 15.40
N ALA A 369 -5.87 -50.80 16.65
CA ALA A 369 -6.34 -51.49 17.87
C ALA A 369 -5.28 -52.35 18.62
N ALA A 370 -4.99 -52.18 19.93
CA ALA A 370 -5.40 -51.14 20.90
C ALA A 370 -4.55 -51.19 22.22
N SER A 371 -4.71 -50.17 23.09
CA SER A 371 -4.62 -50.22 24.57
C SER A 371 -3.30 -50.47 25.34
N SER A 372 -2.91 -49.51 26.21
CA SER A 372 -2.72 -49.68 27.69
C SER A 372 -2.37 -48.29 28.31
N THR A 373 -2.91 -47.75 29.42
CA THR A 373 -3.29 -48.19 30.80
C THR A 373 -2.21 -48.01 31.89
N ALA A 374 -2.10 -46.76 32.39
CA ALA A 374 -1.99 -46.31 33.80
C ALA A 374 -0.88 -46.76 34.82
N SER A 375 -0.63 -45.84 35.77
CA SER A 375 -0.26 -46.04 37.20
C SER A 375 1.21 -45.96 37.70
N SER A 376 1.54 -44.77 38.25
CA SER A 376 1.98 -44.49 39.65
C SER A 376 3.39 -44.80 40.20
N THR A 377 3.88 -43.87 41.05
CA THR A 377 4.83 -44.01 42.21
C THR A 377 6.31 -44.36 41.95
N ALA A 378 7.33 -43.86 42.69
CA ALA A 378 7.46 -42.85 43.76
C ALA A 378 8.96 -42.51 44.07
N SER A 379 9.21 -41.51 44.95
CA SER A 379 10.42 -41.32 45.81
C SER A 379 11.76 -40.83 45.16
N SER A 380 12.68 -40.12 45.86
CA SER A 380 12.62 -39.34 47.13
C SER A 380 13.97 -38.66 47.48
N THR A 381 13.95 -37.42 48.01
CA THR A 381 14.71 -36.83 49.17
C THR A 381 14.38 -35.31 49.24
N SER A 382 13.81 -34.67 50.29
CA SER A 382 14.19 -34.50 51.72
C SER A 382 15.47 -33.67 51.91
N SER A 383 15.57 -32.58 52.69
CA SER A 383 14.84 -32.07 53.90
C SER A 383 15.18 -30.56 54.09
N ASP A 384 14.67 -29.69 54.98
CA ASP A 384 13.50 -29.50 55.91
C ASP A 384 13.66 -28.05 56.52
N VAL A 385 12.86 -27.37 57.38
CA VAL A 385 11.63 -27.56 58.20
C VAL A 385 11.04 -26.12 58.48
N VAL A 386 9.74 -25.80 58.30
CA VAL A 386 8.60 -25.77 59.28
C VAL A 386 8.78 -24.76 60.45
N VAL A 387 8.04 -23.63 60.60
CA VAL A 387 6.59 -23.35 60.89
C VAL A 387 6.19 -23.78 62.33
N PRO A 388 5.52 -22.97 63.23
CA PRO A 388 4.25 -22.18 63.07
C PRO A 388 4.23 -20.77 63.78
N VAL A 389 3.14 -20.04 64.15
CA VAL A 389 1.81 -19.55 63.59
C VAL A 389 1.23 -18.46 64.57
N ALA A 390 0.19 -17.69 64.18
CA ALA A 390 -0.51 -16.62 64.95
C ALA A 390 -1.61 -17.17 65.96
N PRO A 391 -2.63 -16.45 66.55
CA PRO A 391 -3.31 -15.18 66.13
C PRO A 391 -3.91 -14.20 67.20
N ALA A 392 -4.51 -13.09 66.70
CA ALA A 392 -5.69 -12.37 67.26
C ALA A 392 -5.50 -11.33 68.44
N PRO A 393 -6.50 -10.50 68.83
CA PRO A 393 -6.39 -9.04 68.54
C PRO A 393 -6.93 -8.03 69.60
N ALA A 394 -6.90 -6.73 69.22
CA ALA A 394 -7.77 -5.62 69.63
C ALA A 394 -7.50 -4.78 70.92
N ALA A 395 -7.33 -3.46 70.68
CA ALA A 395 -7.70 -2.26 71.46
C ALA A 395 -7.47 -2.15 73.00
N PRO A 396 -6.83 -1.05 73.48
CA PRO A 396 -6.81 -0.67 74.89
C PRO A 396 -7.76 0.49 75.25
N GLY A 397 -8.26 0.52 76.48
CA GLY A 397 -8.94 1.69 77.05
C GLY A 397 -9.08 1.64 78.57
N GLY A 398 -8.59 2.66 79.26
CA GLY A 398 -9.08 3.06 80.59
C GLY A 398 -8.35 2.57 81.85
N THR A 399 -7.59 3.51 82.45
CA THR A 399 -7.47 3.74 83.92
C THR A 399 -6.80 2.71 84.85
N GLY A 400 -6.11 3.20 85.89
CA GLY A 400 -5.68 2.40 87.05
C GLY A 400 -4.46 2.93 87.79
N GLN A 401 -4.64 3.81 88.78
CA GLN A 401 -3.59 4.10 89.78
C GLN A 401 -3.58 3.03 90.88
N THR A 402 -2.42 2.73 91.47
CA THR A 402 -2.09 2.86 92.93
C THR A 402 -0.81 2.09 93.30
N GLY A 403 -0.23 2.39 94.48
CA GLY A 403 0.66 1.47 95.21
C GLY A 403 2.14 1.86 95.31
N GLN A 404 2.53 2.47 96.43
CA GLN A 404 3.92 2.50 96.91
C GLN A 404 4.14 1.49 98.04
N THR A 405 5.27 0.77 98.02
CA THR A 405 6.08 0.21 99.15
C THR A 405 7.09 -0.78 98.54
N GLY A 406 8.31 -1.03 99.02
CA GLY A 406 9.18 -0.48 100.09
C GLY A 406 10.64 -0.93 99.79
N GLN A 407 11.70 -0.25 100.25
CA GLN A 407 12.30 -0.35 101.60
C GLN A 407 13.02 -1.69 101.89
N THR A 408 14.30 -1.76 102.32
CA THR A 408 15.45 -0.80 102.26
C THR A 408 16.71 -1.60 101.81
N ASP A 409 17.99 -1.59 102.25
CA ASP A 409 18.86 -0.98 103.28
C ASP A 409 20.29 -0.87 102.64
N ASP A 410 21.45 -0.53 103.24
CA ASP A 410 21.97 -0.38 104.62
C ASP A 410 23.23 0.55 104.60
N ALA A 411 24.00 0.59 105.70
CA ALA A 411 25.43 0.92 105.83
C ALA A 411 25.87 2.41 105.94
N HIS A 412 25.63 2.97 107.13
CA HIS A 412 26.65 3.59 108.03
C HIS A 412 27.42 4.86 107.57
N HIS A 413 27.20 6.04 108.21
CA HIS A 413 27.86 6.60 109.44
C HIS A 413 29.19 7.35 109.14
N THR A 414 29.60 8.47 109.75
CA THR A 414 29.20 9.29 110.95
C THR A 414 29.47 10.80 110.72
N ASP A 415 28.62 11.68 111.29
CA ASP A 415 28.89 12.94 112.06
C ASP A 415 29.89 14.04 111.52
N ASP A 416 29.84 15.34 111.87
CA ASP A 416 29.21 16.03 113.01
C ASP A 416 28.88 17.56 112.77
N VAL A 417 28.10 18.16 113.68
CA VAL A 417 27.74 19.59 113.99
C VAL A 417 28.33 20.80 113.21
N GLU A 418 27.48 21.76 112.75
CA GLU A 418 27.24 23.13 113.35
C GLU A 418 26.16 23.99 112.60
N HIS A 419 26.01 25.30 112.89
CA HIS A 419 24.79 26.13 112.75
C HIS A 419 24.89 27.36 111.78
N PRO A 420 23.79 28.09 111.43
CA PRO A 420 23.66 28.91 110.20
C PRO A 420 23.84 30.44 110.37
N PRO A 421 23.69 31.27 109.30
CA PRO A 421 22.47 32.09 109.23
C PRO A 421 21.87 32.46 107.84
N THR A 422 20.59 32.84 107.90
CA THR A 422 19.64 33.39 106.89
C THR A 422 20.14 34.56 105.99
N ARG A 423 19.59 34.85 104.76
CA ARG A 423 18.27 35.53 104.57
C ARG A 423 17.69 35.58 103.11
N ARG A 424 16.37 35.34 103.04
CA ARG A 424 15.31 36.02 102.23
C ARG A 424 15.38 36.14 100.69
N ARG A 425 14.67 35.19 100.05
CA ARG A 425 13.57 35.39 99.06
C ARG A 425 13.72 36.44 97.92
N ARG A 426 14.00 35.95 96.70
CA ARG A 426 13.37 36.42 95.44
C ARG A 426 12.62 35.31 94.67
N TRP A 427 12.44 34.15 95.30
CA TRP A 427 12.00 32.90 94.66
C TRP A 427 10.67 32.91 93.86
N PRO A 428 9.58 33.64 94.21
CA PRO A 428 8.35 33.58 93.42
C PRO A 428 8.53 34.10 91.98
N ILE A 429 9.44 35.06 91.75
CA ILE A 429 9.74 35.55 90.40
C ILE A 429 10.44 34.46 89.59
N VAL A 430 11.36 33.71 90.21
CA VAL A 430 12.06 32.58 89.58
C VAL A 430 11.08 31.46 89.23
N VAL A 431 10.13 31.14 90.11
CA VAL A 431 9.09 30.12 89.85
C VAL A 431 8.16 30.55 88.72
N VAL A 432 7.69 31.80 88.69
CA VAL A 432 6.85 32.31 87.59
C VAL A 432 7.61 32.33 86.26
N ALA A 433 8.89 32.70 86.27
CA ALA A 433 9.74 32.63 85.07
C ALA A 433 9.95 31.18 84.59
N LEU A 434 10.18 30.23 85.51
CA LEU A 434 10.30 28.80 85.18
C LEU A 434 8.99 28.22 84.63
N LEU A 435 7.85 28.61 85.19
CA LEU A 435 6.53 28.21 84.67
C LEU A 435 6.24 28.84 83.30
N LEU A 436 6.66 30.08 83.05
CA LEU A 436 6.57 30.69 81.72
C LEU A 436 7.48 30.00 80.70
N VAL A 437 8.73 29.67 81.07
CA VAL A 437 9.64 28.92 80.19
C VAL A 437 9.12 27.49 79.96
N ALA A 438 8.56 26.82 80.97
CA ALA A 438 7.95 25.52 80.81
C ALA A 438 6.67 25.56 79.96
N ALA A 439 5.84 26.61 80.09
CA ALA A 439 4.66 26.81 79.25
C ALA A 439 5.01 27.19 77.81
N LEU A 440 6.09 27.97 77.59
CA LEU A 440 6.62 28.26 76.26
C LEU A 440 7.30 27.02 75.65
N ALA A 441 7.99 26.19 76.43
CA ALA A 441 8.57 24.94 75.95
C ALA A 441 7.49 23.90 75.62
N ALA A 442 6.45 23.78 76.46
CA ALA A 442 5.30 22.91 76.20
C ALA A 442 4.43 23.43 75.04
N GLY A 443 4.28 24.75 74.92
CA GLY A 443 3.61 25.38 73.78
C GLY A 443 4.40 25.19 72.48
N ALA A 444 5.73 25.32 72.53
CA ALA A 444 6.61 25.07 71.40
C ALA A 444 6.61 23.59 70.99
N THR A 445 6.73 22.63 71.92
CA THR A 445 6.61 21.22 71.56
C THR A 445 5.22 20.88 71.02
N TRP A 446 4.14 21.36 71.63
CA TRP A 446 2.77 21.17 71.12
C TRP A 446 2.54 21.79 69.74
N TRP A 447 3.24 22.88 69.42
CA TRP A 447 3.23 23.51 68.09
C TRP A 447 4.07 22.71 67.08
N PHE A 448 5.27 22.26 67.45
CA PHE A 448 6.12 21.39 66.63
C PHE A 448 5.57 19.96 66.45
N THR A 449 4.63 19.50 67.27
CA THR A 449 3.94 18.20 67.10
C THR A 449 2.64 18.28 66.29
N ARG A 450 2.33 19.42 65.68
CA ARG A 450 1.25 19.52 64.70
C ARG A 450 1.83 19.27 63.31
N THR A 451 1.65 18.06 62.78
CA THR A 451 1.61 17.90 61.33
C THR A 451 0.48 18.77 60.78
N ILE A 452 0.76 19.50 59.71
CA ILE A 452 -0.29 20.20 58.97
C ILE A 452 -1.00 19.15 58.12
N SER A 453 -2.29 19.34 57.89
CA SER A 453 -3.09 18.47 57.05
C SER A 453 -3.98 19.31 56.14
N HIS A 454 -4.04 18.91 54.88
CA HIS A 454 -4.80 19.56 53.83
C HIS A 454 -5.93 18.63 53.37
N GLU A 455 -7.00 19.15 52.78
CA GLU A 455 -8.06 18.30 52.20
C GLU A 455 -7.64 17.83 50.80
N VAL A 456 -7.79 16.53 50.52
CA VAL A 456 -7.49 15.94 49.20
C VAL A 456 -8.46 16.53 48.16
N PRO A 457 -7.98 17.22 47.11
CA PRO A 457 -8.83 17.83 46.10
C PRO A 457 -9.53 16.78 45.21
N ALA A 458 -10.58 17.19 44.51
CA ALA A 458 -11.29 16.34 43.55
C ALA A 458 -10.50 16.25 42.23
N LEU A 459 -9.59 15.28 42.14
CA LEU A 459 -8.69 15.09 40.99
C LEU A 459 -9.23 14.13 39.92
N ALA A 460 -10.30 13.37 40.22
CA ALA A 460 -10.90 12.45 39.27
C ALA A 460 -11.37 13.19 38.00
N GLY A 461 -11.00 12.68 36.82
CA GLY A 461 -11.24 13.33 35.53
C GLY A 461 -10.22 14.41 35.13
N THR A 462 -9.20 14.70 35.95
CA THR A 462 -8.10 15.61 35.58
C THR A 462 -6.90 14.86 34.99
N PRO A 463 -6.15 15.44 34.03
CA PRO A 463 -4.90 14.86 33.54
C PRO A 463 -3.87 14.70 34.66
N GLN A 464 -3.11 13.60 34.68
CA GLN A 464 -2.11 13.30 35.71
C GLN A 464 -1.13 14.46 35.97
N ALA A 465 -0.67 15.16 34.92
CA ALA A 465 0.24 16.30 35.06
C ALA A 465 -0.40 17.51 35.77
N GLU A 466 -1.68 17.77 35.53
CA GLU A 466 -2.44 18.84 36.20
C GLU A 466 -2.77 18.45 37.65
N ALA A 467 -3.12 17.18 37.87
CA ALA A 467 -3.33 16.61 39.20
C ALA A 467 -2.07 16.72 40.08
N LEU A 468 -0.91 16.29 39.56
CA LEU A 468 0.39 16.37 40.23
C LEU A 468 0.79 17.82 40.55
N ASN A 469 0.58 18.74 39.62
CA ASN A 469 0.84 20.16 39.86
C ASN A 469 -0.05 20.72 40.98
N THR A 470 -1.34 20.35 40.99
CA THR A 470 -2.35 20.77 41.98
C THR A 470 -2.09 20.26 43.40
N ILE A 471 -1.37 19.14 43.56
CA ILE A 471 -1.01 18.56 44.87
C ILE A 471 0.46 18.79 45.28
N SER A 472 1.21 19.56 44.48
CA SER A 472 2.65 19.75 44.69
C SER A 472 3.01 20.60 45.91
N GLU A 473 2.11 21.45 46.39
CA GLU A 473 2.32 22.33 47.56
C GLU A 473 2.02 21.64 48.90
N GLN A 474 1.23 20.55 48.88
CA GLN A 474 0.63 19.88 50.05
C GLN A 474 1.55 18.83 50.71
N GLN A 475 2.75 18.62 50.18
CA GLN A 475 3.82 17.76 50.74
C GLN A 475 3.40 16.31 51.09
N TRP A 476 2.50 15.70 50.32
CA TRP A 476 2.15 14.28 50.42
C TRP A 476 3.14 13.37 49.69
N ASP A 477 3.22 12.09 50.09
CA ASP A 477 3.99 11.07 49.36
C ASP A 477 3.12 10.49 48.23
N VAL A 478 3.35 10.95 47.00
CA VAL A 478 2.42 10.65 45.89
C VAL A 478 2.80 9.36 45.19
N VAL A 479 1.95 8.34 45.34
CA VAL A 479 2.08 7.04 44.68
C VAL A 479 1.17 7.02 43.45
N VAL A 480 1.70 6.71 42.28
CA VAL A 480 0.88 6.49 41.07
C VAL A 480 0.69 4.99 40.85
N VAL A 481 -0.55 4.59 40.61
CA VAL A 481 -0.95 3.22 40.24
C VAL A 481 -1.72 3.29 38.93
N GLU A 482 -1.35 2.43 37.99
CA GLU A 482 -1.99 2.33 36.67
C GLU A 482 -3.09 1.26 36.68
N GLU A 483 -4.25 1.58 36.12
CA GLU A 483 -5.41 0.69 36.02
C GLU A 483 -6.08 0.88 34.64
N ALA A 484 -6.59 -0.18 34.03
CA ALA A 484 -7.30 -0.09 32.76
C ALA A 484 -8.76 0.29 32.98
N ASP A 485 -9.26 1.23 32.17
CA ASP A 485 -10.61 1.79 32.28
C ASP A 485 -11.12 2.14 30.87
N ASP A 486 -12.24 1.54 30.47
CA ASP A 486 -12.80 1.68 29.12
C ASP A 486 -13.54 3.03 28.90
N ASP A 487 -13.91 3.74 29.98
CA ASP A 487 -14.62 5.04 29.93
C ASP A 487 -13.64 6.23 30.11
N VAL A 488 -12.54 6.06 30.85
CA VAL A 488 -11.58 7.13 31.19
C VAL A 488 -10.35 7.11 30.27
N PRO A 489 -10.02 8.20 29.54
CA PRO A 489 -8.85 8.26 28.66
C PRO A 489 -7.51 8.04 29.38
N ALA A 490 -6.55 7.45 28.66
CA ALA A 490 -5.21 7.19 29.17
C ALA A 490 -4.52 8.47 29.70
N GLY A 491 -3.87 8.38 30.87
CA GLY A 491 -3.21 9.50 31.54
C GLY A 491 -4.14 10.43 32.33
N VAL A 492 -5.43 10.11 32.44
CA VAL A 492 -6.41 10.81 33.29
C VAL A 492 -6.59 10.06 34.61
N VAL A 493 -6.71 10.79 35.72
CA VAL A 493 -6.94 10.21 37.05
C VAL A 493 -8.36 9.64 37.15
N ILE A 494 -8.49 8.34 37.41
CA ILE A 494 -9.77 7.65 37.67
C ILE A 494 -10.27 8.01 39.07
N ARG A 495 -9.39 7.86 40.08
CA ARG A 495 -9.72 8.07 41.50
C ARG A 495 -8.48 8.33 42.36
N THR A 496 -8.70 8.78 43.60
CA THR A 496 -7.67 8.91 44.63
C THR A 496 -7.96 7.98 45.81
N ASP A 497 -6.91 7.49 46.48
CA ASP A 497 -7.00 6.86 47.80
C ASP A 497 -5.95 7.50 48.76
N PRO A 498 -6.36 8.21 49.82
CA PRO A 498 -7.74 8.45 50.24
C PRO A 498 -8.57 9.31 49.26
N VAL A 499 -9.89 9.14 49.33
CA VAL A 499 -10.85 9.82 48.44
C VAL A 499 -10.90 11.33 48.70
N ALA A 500 -11.24 12.09 47.65
CA ALA A 500 -11.39 13.54 47.70
C ALA A 500 -12.30 14.01 48.86
N GLY A 501 -11.91 15.11 49.51
CA GLY A 501 -12.53 15.63 50.74
C GLY A 501 -12.03 14.99 52.04
N THR A 502 -11.13 14.01 51.98
CA THR A 502 -10.43 13.49 53.17
C THR A 502 -9.32 14.45 53.58
N SER A 503 -9.17 14.74 54.88
CA SER A 503 -8.02 15.51 55.39
C SER A 503 -6.81 14.59 55.57
N LEU A 504 -5.72 14.87 54.85
CA LEU A 504 -4.50 14.06 54.80
C LEU A 504 -3.30 14.88 55.31
N ALA A 505 -2.49 14.31 56.20
CA ALA A 505 -1.34 14.98 56.80
C ALA A 505 -0.14 15.03 55.83
N GLU A 506 0.68 16.08 55.93
CA GLU A 506 1.95 16.18 55.22
C GLU A 506 2.84 14.96 55.53
N GLY A 507 3.39 14.33 54.49
CA GLY A 507 4.19 13.11 54.56
C GLY A 507 3.41 11.78 54.61
N GLU A 508 2.08 11.78 54.65
CA GLU A 508 1.26 10.57 54.43
C GLU A 508 1.11 10.27 52.92
N PRO A 509 0.87 9.00 52.53
CA PRO A 509 0.75 8.62 51.13
C PRO A 509 -0.60 9.00 50.51
N LEU A 510 -0.57 9.56 49.31
CA LEU A 510 -1.74 9.78 48.45
C LEU A 510 -1.59 8.95 47.17
N THR A 511 -2.47 7.98 46.96
CA THR A 511 -2.48 7.13 45.77
C THR A 511 -3.33 7.78 44.68
N LEU A 512 -2.72 8.08 43.53
CA LEU A 512 -3.39 8.43 42.28
C LEU A 512 -3.60 7.15 41.47
N VAL A 513 -4.85 6.77 41.21
CA VAL A 513 -5.15 5.71 40.23
C VAL A 513 -5.39 6.37 38.88
N VAL A 514 -4.53 6.08 37.90
CA VAL A 514 -4.51 6.70 36.58
C VAL A 514 -4.90 5.67 35.52
N SER A 515 -5.75 6.08 34.57
CA SER A 515 -6.18 5.21 33.48
C SER A 515 -5.04 4.93 32.50
N THR A 516 -4.92 3.68 32.07
CA THR A 516 -4.15 3.29 30.87
C THR A 516 -4.99 3.29 29.59
N GLY A 517 -6.27 3.62 29.69
CA GLY A 517 -7.27 3.57 28.62
C GLY A 517 -7.95 2.20 28.48
N PRO A 518 -8.77 2.02 27.42
CA PRO A 518 -9.53 0.80 27.20
C PRO A 518 -8.67 -0.44 27.04
N ALA A 519 -9.16 -1.57 27.54
CA ALA A 519 -8.39 -2.82 27.57
C ALA A 519 -8.08 -3.34 26.13
N PRO A 520 -6.80 -3.46 25.73
CA PRO A 520 -6.43 -3.82 24.37
C PRO A 520 -6.83 -5.25 24.02
N ARG A 521 -7.27 -5.44 22.78
CA ARG A 521 -7.84 -6.67 22.23
C ARG A 521 -6.87 -7.27 21.21
N THR A 522 -6.57 -8.56 21.33
CA THR A 522 -5.68 -9.26 20.39
C THR A 522 -6.40 -9.59 19.09
N LEU A 523 -5.82 -9.24 17.95
CA LEU A 523 -6.34 -9.55 16.62
C LEU A 523 -6.28 -11.06 16.35
N PRO A 524 -7.42 -11.72 16.04
CA PRO A 524 -7.42 -13.11 15.56
C PRO A 524 -6.91 -13.17 14.12
N GLU A 525 -6.57 -14.38 13.66
CA GLU A 525 -6.39 -14.60 12.22
C GLU A 525 -7.76 -14.73 11.54
N LEU A 526 -7.95 -14.00 10.44
CA LEU A 526 -9.20 -13.94 9.68
C LEU A 526 -9.06 -14.53 8.27
N ALA A 527 -7.84 -14.65 7.73
CA ALA A 527 -7.60 -15.19 6.40
C ALA A 527 -8.08 -16.66 6.31
N GLY A 528 -8.85 -16.98 5.27
CA GLY A 528 -9.46 -18.29 5.07
C GLY A 528 -10.72 -18.58 5.88
N LEU A 529 -11.14 -17.72 6.82
CA LEU A 529 -12.45 -17.81 7.47
C LEU A 529 -13.57 -17.31 6.54
N THR A 530 -14.80 -17.76 6.79
CA THR A 530 -15.97 -17.11 6.18
C THR A 530 -16.24 -15.75 6.84
N VAL A 531 -16.86 -14.83 6.10
CA VAL A 531 -17.26 -13.51 6.63
C VAL A 531 -18.13 -13.63 7.89
N ALA A 532 -18.97 -14.67 7.99
CA ALA A 532 -19.81 -14.93 9.16
C ALA A 532 -19.00 -15.28 10.42
N GLU A 533 -18.05 -16.22 10.30
CA GLU A 533 -17.18 -16.64 11.41
C GLU A 533 -16.25 -15.50 11.86
N ALA A 534 -15.71 -14.74 10.90
CA ALA A 534 -14.90 -13.56 11.17
C ALA A 534 -15.71 -12.48 11.91
N THR A 535 -16.97 -12.23 11.50
CA THR A 535 -17.87 -11.29 12.18
C THR A 535 -18.17 -11.72 13.61
N GLU A 536 -18.38 -13.02 13.88
CA GLU A 536 -18.62 -13.53 15.24
C GLU A 536 -17.37 -13.38 16.12
N GLN A 537 -16.17 -13.69 15.61
CA GLN A 537 -14.91 -13.54 16.36
C GLN A 537 -14.58 -12.07 16.67
N LEU A 538 -14.78 -11.16 15.71
CA LEU A 538 -14.52 -9.74 15.93
C LEU A 538 -15.57 -9.09 16.85
N ALA A 539 -16.85 -9.46 16.72
CA ALA A 539 -17.89 -8.98 17.64
C ALA A 539 -17.64 -9.44 19.09
N ALA A 540 -17.09 -10.63 19.30
CA ALA A 540 -16.67 -11.11 20.62
C ALA A 540 -15.47 -10.34 21.22
N LEU A 541 -14.82 -9.48 20.43
CA LEU A 541 -13.70 -8.61 20.82
C LEU A 541 -14.07 -7.12 20.78
N ASP A 542 -15.34 -6.76 20.60
CA ASP A 542 -15.82 -5.39 20.36
C ASP A 542 -15.16 -4.71 19.13
N LEU A 543 -14.76 -5.49 18.12
CA LEU A 543 -14.13 -5.01 16.88
C LEU A 543 -15.13 -5.02 15.71
N VAL A 544 -14.95 -4.09 14.77
CA VAL A 544 -15.89 -3.88 13.64
C VAL A 544 -15.31 -4.48 12.36
N LEU A 545 -16.10 -5.26 11.63
CA LEU A 545 -15.77 -5.77 10.30
C LEU A 545 -16.45 -4.92 9.21
N GLU A 546 -15.71 -4.54 8.18
CA GLU A 546 -16.24 -3.91 6.96
C GLU A 546 -15.67 -4.60 5.71
N GLU A 547 -16.53 -4.96 4.75
CA GLU A 547 -16.12 -5.57 3.48
C GLU A 547 -15.70 -4.49 2.48
N THR A 548 -14.47 -4.58 1.95
CA THR A 548 -13.89 -3.56 1.06
C THR A 548 -14.11 -3.86 -0.41
N ASP A 549 -13.68 -5.04 -0.85
CA ASP A 549 -13.67 -5.46 -2.25
C ASP A 549 -13.68 -6.99 -2.37
N ARG A 550 -13.98 -7.47 -3.59
CA ARG A 550 -14.07 -8.89 -3.91
C ARG A 550 -13.10 -9.29 -5.02
N PRO A 551 -11.81 -9.54 -4.70
CA PRO A 551 -10.84 -10.04 -5.68
C PRO A 551 -11.20 -11.47 -6.12
N PHE A 552 -10.87 -11.80 -7.36
CA PHE A 552 -10.86 -13.19 -7.82
C PHE A 552 -9.60 -13.89 -7.32
N ASP A 553 -9.77 -15.07 -6.72
CA ASP A 553 -8.67 -15.89 -6.22
C ASP A 553 -8.87 -17.35 -6.65
N ASP A 554 -7.81 -17.95 -7.17
CA ASP A 554 -7.83 -19.27 -7.81
C ASP A 554 -7.63 -20.43 -6.80
N GLU A 555 -7.32 -20.12 -5.53
CA GLU A 555 -7.12 -21.04 -4.41
C GLU A 555 -8.13 -20.83 -3.26
N VAL A 556 -8.49 -19.58 -2.93
CA VAL A 556 -9.42 -19.23 -1.84
C VAL A 556 -10.89 -19.39 -2.26
N PRO A 557 -11.70 -20.22 -1.56
CA PRO A 557 -13.12 -20.42 -1.87
C PRO A 557 -13.94 -19.12 -1.82
N VAL A 558 -15.02 -19.06 -2.61
CA VAL A 558 -15.97 -17.94 -2.59
C VAL A 558 -16.52 -17.68 -1.17
N ASP A 559 -16.72 -16.40 -0.83
CA ASP A 559 -17.17 -15.91 0.48
C ASP A 559 -16.23 -16.19 1.68
N ALA A 560 -15.01 -16.69 1.43
CA ALA A 560 -13.91 -16.69 2.40
C ALA A 560 -13.01 -15.45 2.25
N ILE A 561 -12.40 -15.01 3.36
CA ILE A 561 -11.53 -13.83 3.40
C ILE A 561 -10.15 -14.16 2.79
N VAL A 562 -9.75 -13.38 1.78
CA VAL A 562 -8.43 -13.48 1.12
C VAL A 562 -7.37 -12.73 1.91
N SER A 563 -7.69 -11.51 2.36
CA SER A 563 -6.82 -10.68 3.19
C SER A 563 -7.64 -9.71 4.05
N TRP A 564 -7.01 -9.18 5.09
CA TRP A 564 -7.61 -8.21 6.01
C TRP A 564 -6.56 -7.19 6.48
N ARG A 565 -7.00 -6.01 6.93
CA ARG A 565 -6.14 -4.94 7.45
C ARG A 565 -6.89 -3.95 8.34
N VAL A 566 -6.19 -3.27 9.24
CA VAL A 566 -6.69 -2.05 9.89
C VAL A 566 -6.28 -0.84 9.03
N PRO A 567 -7.20 0.06 8.62
CA PRO A 567 -6.88 1.13 7.67
C PRO A 567 -5.93 2.18 8.24
N ASP A 568 -6.06 2.53 9.52
CA ASP A 568 -5.17 3.48 10.20
C ASP A 568 -3.81 2.88 10.58
N GLN A 569 -3.71 1.54 10.61
CA GLN A 569 -2.51 0.79 11.01
C GLN A 569 -2.29 -0.44 10.11
N PRO A 570 -1.97 -0.25 8.81
CA PRO A 570 -1.92 -1.34 7.81
C PRO A 570 -0.72 -2.30 7.96
N ALA A 571 0.06 -2.18 9.02
CA ALA A 571 1.21 -3.04 9.34
C ALA A 571 0.92 -4.09 10.43
N LEU A 572 -0.27 -4.04 11.06
CA LEU A 572 -0.69 -5.01 12.08
C LEU A 572 -0.97 -6.39 11.48
N VAL A 573 -0.66 -7.43 12.24
CA VAL A 573 -0.89 -8.84 11.87
C VAL A 573 -1.67 -9.60 12.96
N ALA A 574 -2.06 -10.85 12.68
CA ALA A 574 -2.70 -11.71 13.66
C ALA A 574 -1.80 -11.89 14.90
N GLY A 575 -2.34 -11.67 16.09
CA GLY A 575 -1.61 -11.68 17.36
C GLY A 575 -1.19 -10.29 17.88
N ASP A 576 -1.22 -9.24 17.06
CA ASP A 576 -1.04 -7.86 17.55
C ASP A 576 -2.27 -7.36 18.31
N THR A 577 -2.15 -6.25 19.03
CA THR A 577 -3.22 -5.67 19.85
C THR A 577 -3.75 -4.35 19.32
N VAL A 578 -5.08 -4.19 19.33
CA VAL A 578 -5.83 -2.98 18.96
C VAL A 578 -6.75 -2.54 20.09
N LEU A 579 -7.28 -1.31 20.02
CA LEU A 579 -8.33 -0.85 20.93
C LEU A 579 -9.71 -1.39 20.50
N PRO A 580 -10.66 -1.61 21.44
CA PRO A 580 -12.05 -1.88 21.09
C PRO A 580 -12.64 -0.76 20.21
N GLY A 581 -13.57 -1.11 19.33
CA GLY A 581 -14.13 -0.22 18.30
C GLY A 581 -13.27 -0.06 17.04
N THR A 582 -12.06 -0.63 16.98
CA THR A 582 -11.22 -0.59 15.76
C THR A 582 -11.93 -1.29 14.60
N THR A 583 -11.90 -0.66 13.42
CA THR A 583 -12.48 -1.21 12.18
C THR A 583 -11.43 -1.99 11.40
N ILE A 584 -11.79 -3.19 10.97
CA ILE A 584 -10.97 -4.10 10.17
C ILE A 584 -11.64 -4.25 8.80
N LEU A 585 -10.90 -3.83 7.78
CA LEU A 585 -11.27 -3.97 6.38
C LEU A 585 -10.89 -5.37 5.90
N VAL A 586 -11.85 -6.10 5.30
CA VAL A 586 -11.63 -7.43 4.72
C VAL A 586 -11.83 -7.42 3.20
N ALA A 587 -11.05 -8.23 2.49
CA ALA A 587 -11.22 -8.52 1.07
C ALA A 587 -11.69 -9.98 0.92
N VAL A 588 -12.79 -10.20 0.22
CA VAL A 588 -13.55 -11.47 0.24
C VAL A 588 -13.52 -12.13 -1.14
N SER A 589 -13.14 -13.40 -1.23
CA SER A 589 -12.96 -14.08 -2.51
C SER A 589 -14.25 -14.11 -3.33
N ALA A 590 -14.16 -13.63 -4.58
CA ALA A 590 -15.15 -13.87 -5.62
C ALA A 590 -15.07 -15.29 -6.21
N GLY A 591 -14.10 -16.11 -5.75
CA GLY A 591 -13.71 -17.38 -6.32
C GLY A 591 -12.78 -17.24 -7.53
N PRO A 592 -12.49 -18.35 -8.23
CA PRO A 592 -11.58 -18.37 -9.38
C PRO A 592 -12.02 -17.44 -10.52
N ALA A 593 -11.04 -16.80 -11.17
CA ALA A 593 -11.32 -15.87 -12.26
C ALA A 593 -12.03 -16.57 -13.44
N PRO A 594 -13.09 -15.97 -14.01
CA PRO A 594 -13.81 -16.54 -15.15
C PRO A 594 -12.89 -16.68 -16.37
N ARG A 595 -13.08 -17.76 -17.12
CA ARG A 595 -12.29 -18.14 -18.28
C ARG A 595 -13.15 -17.96 -19.53
N VAL A 596 -12.63 -17.28 -20.54
CA VAL A 596 -13.34 -17.08 -21.82
C VAL A 596 -13.11 -18.29 -22.71
N VAL A 597 -14.17 -18.96 -23.15
CA VAL A 597 -14.09 -20.09 -24.09
C VAL A 597 -13.56 -19.59 -25.44
N PRO A 598 -12.43 -20.12 -25.95
CA PRO A 598 -11.86 -19.70 -27.23
C PRO A 598 -12.69 -20.21 -28.42
N ASP A 599 -12.39 -19.72 -29.62
CA ASP A 599 -12.83 -20.37 -30.86
C ASP A 599 -11.92 -21.55 -31.18
N LEU A 600 -12.50 -22.74 -31.18
CA LEU A 600 -11.85 -24.02 -31.44
C LEU A 600 -12.15 -24.53 -32.86
N THR A 601 -13.00 -23.82 -33.62
CA THR A 601 -13.55 -24.29 -34.89
C THR A 601 -12.46 -24.61 -35.91
N GLY A 602 -12.46 -25.84 -36.42
CA GLY A 602 -11.45 -26.32 -37.37
C GLY A 602 -10.07 -26.66 -36.77
N LEU A 603 -9.82 -26.40 -35.48
CA LEU A 603 -8.59 -26.85 -34.83
C LEU A 603 -8.60 -28.38 -34.64
N PRO A 604 -7.44 -29.06 -34.73
CA PRO A 604 -7.32 -30.48 -34.41
C PRO A 604 -7.36 -30.72 -32.88
N ILE A 605 -7.78 -31.91 -32.48
CA ILE A 605 -8.13 -32.23 -31.08
C ILE A 605 -6.97 -32.11 -30.09
N ASP A 606 -5.73 -32.22 -30.54
CA ASP A 606 -4.51 -32.01 -29.75
C ASP A 606 -4.31 -30.53 -29.38
N GLN A 607 -4.49 -29.63 -30.35
CA GLN A 607 -4.45 -28.18 -30.14
C GLN A 607 -5.63 -27.70 -29.28
N VAL A 608 -6.81 -28.31 -29.47
CA VAL A 608 -7.99 -28.07 -28.63
C VAL A 608 -7.73 -28.48 -27.17
N THR A 609 -7.13 -29.65 -26.95
CA THR A 609 -6.80 -30.12 -25.59
C THR A 609 -5.82 -29.15 -24.92
N ALA A 610 -4.74 -28.78 -25.61
CA ALA A 610 -3.75 -27.83 -25.07
C ALA A 610 -4.35 -26.44 -24.75
N ALA A 611 -5.22 -25.91 -25.62
CA ALA A 611 -5.88 -24.61 -25.41
C ALA A 611 -6.89 -24.61 -24.25
N LEU A 612 -7.51 -25.77 -23.96
CA LEU A 612 -8.38 -25.92 -22.79
C LEU A 612 -7.59 -26.17 -21.50
N ASP A 613 -6.52 -26.97 -21.56
CA ASP A 613 -5.61 -27.21 -20.43
C ASP A 613 -4.97 -25.89 -19.93
N GLU A 614 -4.51 -25.01 -20.84
CA GLU A 614 -3.96 -23.68 -20.49
C GLU A 614 -4.98 -22.78 -19.76
N LEU A 615 -6.28 -22.95 -20.06
CA LEU A 615 -7.37 -22.23 -19.40
C LEU A 615 -7.93 -22.98 -18.17
N ALA A 616 -7.40 -24.16 -17.84
CA ALA A 616 -7.93 -25.09 -16.84
C ALA A 616 -9.41 -25.46 -17.08
N LEU A 617 -9.78 -25.69 -18.34
CA LEU A 617 -11.10 -26.15 -18.80
C LEU A 617 -11.06 -27.63 -19.20
N VAL A 618 -12.19 -28.32 -19.07
CA VAL A 618 -12.29 -29.77 -19.32
C VAL A 618 -12.84 -30.04 -20.71
N LEU A 619 -12.10 -30.79 -21.53
CA LEU A 619 -12.58 -31.27 -22.83
C LEU A 619 -13.65 -32.35 -22.67
N ALA A 620 -14.82 -32.16 -23.27
CA ALA A 620 -15.88 -33.17 -23.37
C ALA A 620 -16.15 -33.55 -24.84
N PRO A 621 -16.26 -34.84 -25.19
CA PRO A 621 -16.58 -35.27 -26.55
C PRO A 621 -18.09 -35.26 -26.83
N LEU A 622 -18.47 -34.70 -27.97
CA LEU A 622 -19.79 -34.86 -28.59
C LEU A 622 -19.69 -35.91 -29.72
N PRO A 623 -20.81 -36.45 -30.22
CA PRO A 623 -20.80 -37.32 -31.40
C PRO A 623 -20.25 -36.58 -32.64
N ASP A 624 -19.38 -37.24 -33.40
CA ASP A 624 -18.81 -36.71 -34.64
C ASP A 624 -19.90 -36.39 -35.68
N GLU A 625 -19.73 -35.29 -36.42
CA GLU A 625 -20.71 -34.77 -37.38
C GLU A 625 -20.06 -34.38 -38.72
N PHE A 626 -20.80 -34.46 -39.83
CA PHE A 626 -20.29 -34.01 -41.14
C PHE A 626 -20.39 -32.48 -41.24
N HIS A 627 -19.31 -31.82 -41.65
CA HIS A 627 -19.26 -30.36 -41.78
C HIS A 627 -18.86 -29.93 -43.20
N PRO A 628 -19.57 -29.00 -43.86
CA PRO A 628 -19.36 -28.70 -45.28
C PRO A 628 -18.03 -27.99 -45.57
N THR A 629 -17.42 -27.34 -44.58
CA THR A 629 -16.22 -26.49 -44.76
C THR A 629 -15.05 -26.82 -43.83
N VAL A 630 -15.23 -27.71 -42.84
CA VAL A 630 -14.16 -28.08 -41.89
C VAL A 630 -13.61 -29.45 -42.28
N PRO A 631 -12.30 -29.60 -42.57
CA PRO A 631 -11.69 -30.88 -42.89
C PRO A 631 -11.90 -31.94 -41.80
N ALA A 632 -11.87 -33.21 -42.20
CA ALA A 632 -12.00 -34.32 -41.27
C ALA A 632 -10.91 -34.27 -40.18
N GLY A 633 -11.30 -34.41 -38.91
CA GLY A 633 -10.40 -34.34 -37.75
C GLY A 633 -10.26 -32.96 -37.09
N GLY A 634 -10.80 -31.88 -37.68
CA GLY A 634 -10.95 -30.58 -37.01
C GLY A 634 -12.31 -30.47 -36.28
N VAL A 635 -12.44 -29.58 -35.30
CA VAL A 635 -13.74 -29.34 -34.61
C VAL A 635 -14.79 -28.79 -35.58
N ALA A 636 -15.91 -29.49 -35.72
CA ALA A 636 -17.07 -29.03 -36.48
C ALA A 636 -17.95 -28.06 -35.67
N ARG A 637 -18.10 -28.33 -34.37
CA ARG A 637 -18.97 -27.58 -33.46
C ARG A 637 -18.47 -27.65 -32.03
N GLN A 638 -18.61 -26.55 -31.30
CA GLN A 638 -18.35 -26.48 -29.85
C GLN A 638 -19.59 -26.00 -29.07
N ASP A 639 -19.63 -26.31 -27.79
CA ASP A 639 -20.62 -25.84 -26.81
C ASP A 639 -19.96 -25.81 -25.41
N PRO A 640 -19.78 -24.64 -24.75
CA PRO A 640 -20.32 -23.32 -25.11
C PRO A 640 -19.72 -22.67 -26.36
N ALA A 641 -20.41 -21.65 -26.86
CA ALA A 641 -19.98 -20.84 -28.00
C ALA A 641 -18.70 -20.03 -27.69
N PRO A 642 -17.89 -19.68 -28.70
CA PRO A 642 -16.72 -18.82 -28.53
C PRO A 642 -17.09 -17.48 -27.86
N GLY A 643 -16.26 -17.01 -26.95
CA GLY A 643 -16.49 -15.79 -26.17
C GLY A 643 -17.40 -15.95 -24.94
N THR A 644 -17.90 -17.15 -24.65
CA THR A 644 -18.68 -17.42 -23.41
C THR A 644 -17.75 -17.42 -22.20
N GLU A 645 -18.12 -16.72 -21.12
CA GLU A 645 -17.43 -16.82 -19.83
C GLU A 645 -17.88 -18.06 -19.05
N VAL A 646 -16.93 -18.84 -18.54
CA VAL A 646 -17.17 -20.06 -17.75
C VAL A 646 -16.25 -20.15 -16.54
N GLY A 647 -16.62 -20.92 -15.52
CA GLY A 647 -15.77 -21.15 -14.35
C GLY A 647 -14.56 -22.06 -14.63
N LYS A 648 -13.54 -21.95 -13.79
CA LYS A 648 -12.41 -22.91 -13.72
C LYS A 648 -12.93 -24.35 -13.60
N GLY A 649 -12.44 -25.26 -14.44
CA GLY A 649 -12.89 -26.64 -14.50
C GLY A 649 -14.21 -26.90 -15.26
N ALA A 650 -14.81 -25.88 -15.89
CA ALA A 650 -16.02 -26.08 -16.71
C ALA A 650 -15.74 -26.92 -17.96
N SER A 651 -16.75 -27.66 -18.41
CA SER A 651 -16.65 -28.55 -19.58
C SER A 651 -16.95 -27.82 -20.89
N VAL A 652 -15.99 -27.80 -21.82
CA VAL A 652 -16.22 -27.39 -23.21
C VAL A 652 -16.39 -28.64 -24.07
N SER A 653 -17.57 -28.77 -24.66
CA SER A 653 -18.00 -29.92 -25.44
C SER A 653 -17.71 -29.70 -26.92
N VAL A 654 -17.03 -30.63 -27.60
CA VAL A 654 -16.69 -30.49 -29.03
C VAL A 654 -17.08 -31.72 -29.86
N ALA A 655 -17.60 -31.48 -31.06
CA ALA A 655 -17.86 -32.51 -32.07
C ALA A 655 -16.78 -32.46 -33.16
N ILE A 656 -16.21 -33.60 -33.51
CA ILE A 656 -15.17 -33.66 -34.55
C ILE A 656 -15.83 -33.78 -35.92
N SER A 657 -15.29 -33.05 -36.90
CA SER A 657 -15.71 -33.13 -38.29
C SER A 657 -15.33 -34.48 -38.90
N LEU A 658 -16.29 -35.12 -39.55
CA LEU A 658 -16.06 -36.23 -40.49
C LEU A 658 -15.67 -35.74 -41.90
N GLY A 659 -15.53 -34.43 -42.08
CA GLY A 659 -15.44 -33.76 -43.38
C GLY A 659 -16.83 -33.52 -44.00
N PRO A 660 -16.89 -33.10 -45.28
CA PRO A 660 -18.15 -33.06 -46.01
C PRO A 660 -18.71 -34.47 -46.24
N ASP A 661 -20.03 -34.60 -46.18
CA ASP A 661 -20.76 -35.85 -46.48
C ASP A 661 -20.74 -36.16 -47.98
N LEU A 662 -19.63 -36.70 -48.47
CA LEU A 662 -19.41 -37.01 -49.88
C LEU A 662 -19.95 -38.39 -50.25
N VAL A 663 -20.80 -38.42 -51.26
CA VAL A 663 -21.32 -39.64 -51.90
C VAL A 663 -20.76 -39.78 -53.32
N ALA A 664 -20.53 -41.03 -53.74
CA ALA A 664 -20.01 -41.32 -55.06
C ALA A 664 -21.13 -41.41 -56.11
N VAL A 665 -20.95 -40.75 -57.24
CA VAL A 665 -21.86 -40.83 -58.39
C VAL A 665 -21.82 -42.26 -58.95
N PRO A 666 -22.95 -42.97 -59.07
CA PRO A 666 -22.99 -44.32 -59.64
C PRO A 666 -22.65 -44.30 -61.15
N PRO A 667 -22.43 -45.45 -61.80
CA PRO A 667 -22.40 -45.51 -63.25
C PRO A 667 -23.80 -45.16 -63.81
N LEU A 668 -23.91 -44.02 -64.50
CA LEU A 668 -25.18 -43.51 -65.06
C LEU A 668 -25.33 -43.72 -66.57
N ALA A 669 -24.24 -44.01 -67.28
CA ALA A 669 -24.24 -44.25 -68.72
C ALA A 669 -25.18 -45.41 -69.12
N ASP A 670 -25.78 -45.30 -70.30
CA ASP A 670 -26.69 -46.28 -70.90
C ASP A 670 -28.00 -46.55 -70.12
N LEU A 671 -28.25 -45.83 -69.01
CA LEU A 671 -29.49 -45.93 -68.23
C LEU A 671 -30.62 -45.05 -68.79
N THR A 672 -31.86 -45.51 -68.64
CA THR A 672 -33.06 -44.68 -68.85
C THR A 672 -33.26 -43.67 -67.71
N VAL A 673 -34.10 -42.64 -67.92
CA VAL A 673 -34.36 -41.58 -66.93
C VAL A 673 -34.76 -42.12 -65.56
N ASP A 674 -35.64 -43.12 -65.51
CA ASP A 674 -36.13 -43.68 -64.23
C ASP A 674 -35.08 -44.58 -63.55
N GLN A 675 -34.26 -45.29 -64.32
CA GLN A 675 -33.14 -46.08 -63.77
C GLN A 675 -32.03 -45.16 -63.23
N ALA A 676 -31.70 -44.09 -63.96
CA ALA A 676 -30.73 -43.09 -63.53
C ALA A 676 -31.20 -42.34 -62.29
N ARG A 677 -32.49 -41.98 -62.21
CA ARG A 677 -33.08 -41.39 -60.99
C ARG A 677 -32.97 -42.33 -59.80
N ALA A 678 -33.39 -43.59 -59.96
CA ALA A 678 -33.31 -44.57 -58.87
C ALA A 678 -31.86 -44.84 -58.42
N ALA A 679 -30.89 -44.81 -59.34
CA ALA A 679 -29.47 -44.92 -59.01
C ALA A 679 -28.95 -43.70 -58.23
N LEU A 680 -29.32 -42.48 -58.64
CA LEU A 680 -28.97 -41.24 -57.92
C LEU A 680 -29.59 -41.21 -56.52
N GLU A 681 -30.88 -41.48 -56.40
CA GLU A 681 -31.61 -41.50 -55.13
C GLU A 681 -31.03 -42.56 -54.17
N ALA A 682 -30.70 -43.75 -54.68
CA ALA A 682 -30.03 -44.79 -53.89
C ALA A 682 -28.61 -44.43 -53.45
N ALA A 683 -27.93 -43.53 -54.18
CA ALA A 683 -26.63 -42.96 -53.80
C ALA A 683 -26.74 -41.71 -52.90
N GLY A 684 -27.96 -41.24 -52.60
CA GLY A 684 -28.17 -39.99 -51.83
C GLY A 684 -27.92 -38.70 -52.63
N LEU A 685 -27.94 -38.79 -53.97
CA LEU A 685 -27.91 -37.66 -54.89
C LEU A 685 -29.32 -37.34 -55.41
N VAL A 686 -29.50 -36.17 -56.01
CA VAL A 686 -30.79 -35.74 -56.56
C VAL A 686 -30.69 -35.61 -58.08
N LEU A 687 -31.75 -35.98 -58.80
CA LEU A 687 -31.85 -35.69 -60.24
C LEU A 687 -32.09 -34.18 -60.46
N GLY A 688 -31.20 -33.54 -61.20
CA GLY A 688 -31.28 -32.15 -61.62
C GLY A 688 -32.13 -31.96 -62.89
N ALA A 689 -31.66 -31.11 -63.79
CA ALA A 689 -32.30 -30.91 -65.09
C ALA A 689 -32.18 -32.17 -65.97
N VAL A 690 -33.27 -32.52 -66.64
CA VAL A 690 -33.30 -33.58 -67.67
C VAL A 690 -33.36 -32.91 -69.04
N ASN A 691 -32.34 -33.14 -69.87
CA ASN A 691 -32.19 -32.57 -71.20
C ASN A 691 -32.22 -33.66 -72.28
N GLY A 692 -32.60 -33.31 -73.50
CA GLY A 692 -32.71 -34.27 -74.61
C GLY A 692 -34.03 -35.05 -74.62
N ASP A 693 -34.01 -36.27 -75.16
CA ASP A 693 -35.21 -37.11 -75.28
C ASP A 693 -35.33 -38.09 -74.09
N PRO A 694 -36.38 -38.00 -73.24
CA PRO A 694 -36.54 -38.87 -72.08
C PRO A 694 -36.84 -40.34 -72.42
N ALA A 695 -37.11 -40.68 -73.69
CA ALA A 695 -37.17 -42.07 -74.17
C ALA A 695 -35.79 -42.64 -74.56
N GLY A 696 -34.75 -41.80 -74.58
CA GLY A 696 -33.36 -42.18 -74.85
C GLY A 696 -32.61 -42.79 -73.66
N ILE A 697 -31.32 -43.03 -73.88
CA ILE A 697 -30.36 -43.47 -72.86
C ILE A 697 -29.48 -42.30 -72.42
N ASN A 698 -28.96 -42.34 -71.18
CA ASN A 698 -28.08 -41.29 -70.68
C ASN A 698 -26.71 -41.34 -71.38
N VAL A 699 -26.36 -40.22 -72.02
CA VAL A 699 -25.07 -40.03 -72.72
C VAL A 699 -24.15 -39.08 -71.94
N LEU A 700 -24.71 -38.19 -71.12
CA LEU A 700 -23.95 -37.21 -70.35
C LEU A 700 -24.56 -36.96 -68.96
N ALA A 701 -23.71 -36.88 -67.94
CA ALA A 701 -24.04 -36.39 -66.62
C ALA A 701 -23.20 -35.14 -66.31
N GLN A 702 -23.82 -34.13 -65.69
CA GLN A 702 -23.19 -32.83 -65.43
C GLN A 702 -23.53 -32.31 -64.02
N VAL A 703 -22.66 -31.45 -63.49
CA VAL A 703 -22.93 -30.62 -62.31
C VAL A 703 -22.51 -29.20 -62.63
N GLY A 704 -23.43 -28.23 -62.55
CA GLY A 704 -23.16 -26.84 -62.88
C GLY A 704 -22.70 -26.63 -64.33
N GLY A 705 -23.13 -27.50 -65.26
CA GLY A 705 -22.70 -27.51 -66.65
C GLY A 705 -21.35 -28.22 -66.94
N VAL A 706 -20.60 -28.65 -65.92
CA VAL A 706 -19.36 -29.41 -66.11
C VAL A 706 -19.67 -30.91 -66.19
N SER A 707 -19.13 -31.61 -67.20
CA SER A 707 -19.29 -33.07 -67.35
C SER A 707 -18.59 -33.85 -66.24
N ILE A 708 -19.25 -34.87 -65.71
CA ILE A 708 -18.77 -35.72 -64.61
C ILE A 708 -18.72 -37.21 -65.01
N GLY A 709 -17.75 -37.94 -64.44
CA GLY A 709 -17.62 -39.39 -64.62
C GLY A 709 -18.22 -40.17 -63.44
N GLY A 710 -18.62 -41.42 -63.69
CA GLY A 710 -18.97 -42.36 -62.62
C GLY A 710 -17.81 -42.56 -61.65
N GLY A 711 -18.10 -42.56 -60.35
CA GLY A 711 -17.11 -42.57 -59.27
C GLY A 711 -16.64 -41.18 -58.81
N ALA A 712 -17.03 -40.09 -59.46
CA ALA A 712 -16.84 -38.73 -58.93
C ALA A 712 -17.59 -38.56 -57.59
N GLN A 713 -17.04 -37.76 -56.67
CA GLN A 713 -17.61 -37.54 -55.34
C GLN A 713 -18.20 -36.14 -55.21
N PHE A 714 -19.42 -36.05 -54.68
CA PHE A 714 -20.14 -34.79 -54.43
C PHE A 714 -20.86 -34.84 -53.08
N PRO A 715 -21.15 -33.69 -52.45
CA PRO A 715 -21.96 -33.65 -51.22
C PRO A 715 -23.32 -34.33 -51.42
N ARG A 716 -23.79 -35.06 -50.39
CA ARG A 716 -25.13 -35.66 -50.37
C ARG A 716 -26.20 -34.60 -50.63
N GLY A 717 -27.17 -34.92 -51.47
CA GLY A 717 -28.19 -33.97 -51.94
C GLY A 717 -27.78 -33.12 -53.15
N THR A 718 -26.55 -33.25 -53.69
CA THR A 718 -26.15 -32.57 -54.93
C THR A 718 -27.05 -32.97 -56.10
N ALA A 719 -27.50 -31.99 -56.87
CA ALA A 719 -28.27 -32.19 -58.10
C ALA A 719 -27.33 -32.56 -59.26
N ILE A 720 -27.61 -33.67 -59.93
CA ILE A 720 -26.91 -34.13 -61.14
C ILE A 720 -27.81 -33.89 -62.35
N ASP A 721 -27.40 -33.01 -63.26
CA ASP A 721 -28.08 -32.75 -64.53
C ASP A 721 -27.75 -33.87 -65.53
N LEU A 722 -28.76 -34.39 -66.25
CA LEU A 722 -28.60 -35.53 -67.15
C LEU A 722 -29.09 -35.19 -68.57
N THR A 723 -28.32 -35.60 -69.59
CA THR A 723 -28.72 -35.49 -71.00
C THR A 723 -28.92 -36.88 -71.61
N PHE A 724 -30.04 -37.05 -72.32
CA PHE A 724 -30.48 -38.31 -72.92
C PHE A 724 -30.61 -38.19 -74.44
N GLU A 725 -30.17 -39.23 -75.15
CA GLU A 725 -30.21 -39.28 -76.62
C GLU A 725 -30.79 -40.62 -77.09
N VAL A 726 -31.51 -40.59 -78.21
CA VAL A 726 -32.08 -41.80 -78.82
C VAL A 726 -31.00 -42.47 -79.68
N PRO A 727 -30.67 -43.75 -79.47
CA PRO A 727 -29.68 -44.43 -80.30
C PRO A 727 -30.15 -44.48 -81.76
N ALA A 728 -29.27 -44.09 -82.68
CA ALA A 728 -29.57 -44.07 -84.11
C ALA A 728 -29.97 -45.49 -84.61
N PRO A 729 -30.95 -45.60 -85.54
CA PRO A 729 -31.34 -46.88 -86.10
C PRO A 729 -30.16 -47.50 -86.87
N PRO A 730 -29.95 -48.83 -86.80
CA PRO A 730 -28.83 -49.47 -87.49
C PRO A 730 -28.97 -49.38 -89.01
N ASP A 731 -27.91 -48.93 -89.68
CA ASP A 731 -27.86 -48.81 -91.14
C ASP A 731 -28.14 -50.15 -91.82
N THR A 732 -29.21 -50.18 -92.60
CA THR A 732 -29.65 -51.38 -93.32
C THR A 732 -29.01 -51.40 -94.71
N GLU A 733 -27.74 -51.81 -94.81
CA GLU A 733 -27.07 -51.93 -96.10
C GLU A 733 -27.79 -52.91 -97.03
N ALA A 734 -28.05 -52.46 -98.25
CA ALA A 734 -29.00 -53.08 -99.16
C ALA A 734 -28.40 -54.25 -99.96
N THR A 735 -29.19 -55.30 -100.15
CA THR A 735 -28.83 -56.42 -101.02
C THR A 735 -28.91 -55.98 -102.49
N THR A 736 -27.77 -55.87 -103.17
CA THR A 736 -27.75 -55.69 -104.62
C THR A 736 -28.08 -57.01 -105.31
N ASP A 737 -29.20 -57.08 -106.03
CA ASP A 737 -29.47 -58.16 -106.99
C ASP A 737 -29.58 -57.61 -108.42
N THR A 738 -29.22 -58.43 -109.39
CA THR A 738 -28.94 -58.02 -110.77
C THR A 738 -29.96 -58.60 -111.74
N THR A 739 -30.51 -57.77 -112.63
CA THR A 739 -31.20 -58.26 -113.84
C THR A 739 -30.98 -57.29 -115.00
N THR A 740 -30.72 -57.86 -116.17
CA THR A 740 -30.42 -57.18 -117.43
C THR A 740 -31.59 -57.31 -118.40
N ALA A 741 -31.73 -56.32 -119.29
CA ALA A 741 -32.66 -56.18 -120.43
C ALA A 741 -33.82 -55.20 -120.20
#